data_AF-A0A7J0DUQ7-F1
#
_entry.id   AF-A0A7J0DUQ7-F1
#
_cell.length_a   1.000
_cell.length_b   1.000
_cell.length_c   1.000
_cell.angle_alpha   90.00
_cell.angle_beta   90.00
_cell.angle_gamma   90.00
#
_symmetry.space_group_name_H-M   'P 1'
#
loop_
_entity.id
_entity.type
_entity.pdbx_description
1 polymer ?
#
loop_
_entity_poly.entity_id
_entity_poly.type
_entity_poly.pdbx_seq_one_letter_code
_entity_poly.pdbx_strand_id
1 'polypeptide(L)'
;MEGKRERDKRDVATRDKRVRQWPEVSTTAYDKMAHIFQLAPLTQVSKLMVQVIALVTCLYRSPLHLRSQIDLVIETKCSDTSLIRLVLVSKNRNTFEIVALLHSHKDMAAIARLHLLQPPPAAAKPSLLLPKLSRSSTFSIANNIYKARLRKLSFTPPLCSQSDSIPLGSSTSGSSPSIVGDLLDYLNESWTQFHATAEAKRQLIAAGFHLLNENDEWDLKPGGRYFFTRNMSCLVAFAIGEKYRGGNGFHVIAAHTDSPCLKLKPKSASFKSGYLMVNVQTYGGGLWHTWFDRDLSLAGRVILREKDGTFLHKLIKLKKPLLRIPTLAIHLDRTVNKDGFKPNLETHLIPLLATKLEDTSSESKEKSNISKAAHHPLLIQVLSDELSCGIEDIASIELNVCDTQPSCLGGANNEFIFSGRLDNLASSYCALRALIDSCETTGDLSNEHAIRMIALFDNEEVGSDSVQGAGAPTMFQAMRRIGGCLAHEYVGEGAIERAIRQSFLVSADMAHGVHPNFMEKHEEHHRPELQKGLVIKHNANQRYATTGVTAFLFKEVAKIHNLPTQDFAVRNDMGCGSTIGPILASGVGIRTVDCGIAQLSMHSVREICGKEDVDIAYKHFKAFYQTFSSIDRKLNVDQ
;
A
#
# COMPACT_ATOMS: atom_id res chain seq x y z
N MET A 1 -23.49 82.19 26.86
CA MET A 1 -23.87 81.83 28.23
C MET A 1 -22.79 80.87 28.72
N GLU A 2 -21.67 81.43 29.20
CA GLU A 2 -21.35 81.57 30.63
C GLU A 2 -21.26 80.19 31.31
N GLY A 3 -20.14 79.76 31.91
CA GLY A 3 -19.11 80.54 32.59
C GLY A 3 -17.67 80.22 32.20
N LYS A 4 -16.89 81.30 32.10
CA LYS A 4 -15.44 81.36 32.24
C LYS A 4 -15.05 81.27 33.72
N ARG A 5 -13.91 80.65 34.01
CA ARG A 5 -12.74 81.24 34.73
C ARG A 5 -11.61 80.20 34.70
N GLU A 6 -10.56 80.44 33.91
CA GLU A 6 -9.36 81.23 34.24
C GLU A 6 -8.40 80.48 35.18
N ARG A 7 -7.24 80.07 34.64
CA ARG A 7 -5.90 80.73 34.82
C ARG A 7 -5.30 80.36 36.18
N ASP A 8 -4.02 80.06 36.35
CA ASP A 8 -2.83 80.04 35.49
C ASP A 8 -1.69 79.47 36.36
N LYS A 9 -0.63 78.97 35.72
CA LYS A 9 0.79 79.11 36.12
C LYS A 9 1.42 78.18 37.17
N ARG A 10 2.46 77.50 36.63
CA ARG A 10 3.89 77.43 37.05
C ARG A 10 4.41 76.12 37.65
N ASP A 11 5.04 75.35 36.74
CA ASP A 11 6.37 74.71 36.78
C ASP A 11 7.09 74.52 38.13
N VAL A 12 7.47 73.27 38.43
CA VAL A 12 8.86 72.71 38.34
C VAL A 12 8.96 71.40 39.16
N ALA A 13 9.45 70.34 38.50
CA ALA A 13 10.21 69.17 38.97
C ALA A 13 9.61 68.00 39.83
N THR A 14 9.84 66.81 39.24
CA THR A 14 10.15 65.46 39.80
C THR A 14 9.05 64.48 40.28
N ARG A 15 9.23 63.22 39.81
CA ARG A 15 8.56 61.93 40.13
C ARG A 15 7.10 61.88 39.63
N ASP A 16 6.55 60.78 39.11
CA ASP A 16 6.64 59.42 39.61
C ASP A 16 6.21 58.40 38.52
N LYS A 17 6.74 57.18 38.67
CA LYS A 17 6.39 55.98 37.93
C LYS A 17 4.92 55.66 38.15
N ARG A 18 4.18 55.29 37.09
CA ARG A 18 3.01 54.41 37.24
C ARG A 18 3.11 53.21 36.31
N VAL A 19 3.57 52.13 36.94
CA VAL A 19 3.40 50.73 36.56
C VAL A 19 1.90 50.45 36.36
N ARG A 20 1.52 49.86 35.22
CA ARG A 20 0.27 49.11 35.09
C ARG A 20 0.60 47.62 35.23
N GLN A 21 0.04 47.02 36.28
CA GLN A 21 0.07 45.59 36.59
C GLN A 21 -0.58 44.78 35.46
N TRP A 22 0.04 43.65 35.10
CA TRP A 22 -0.53 42.56 34.32
C TRP A 22 -0.88 41.40 35.28
N PRO A 23 -1.87 40.54 34.97
CA PRO A 23 -2.42 39.58 35.94
C PRO A 23 -1.41 38.50 36.34
N GLU A 24 -1.41 38.14 37.63
CA GLU A 24 -0.73 36.96 38.16
C GLU A 24 -1.30 35.69 37.49
N VAL A 25 -0.43 34.95 36.81
CA VAL A 25 -0.71 33.57 36.41
C VAL A 25 -0.48 32.69 37.64
N SER A 26 -1.52 32.00 38.10
CA SER A 26 -1.53 31.23 39.34
C SER A 26 -0.45 30.14 39.38
N THR A 27 0.30 30.10 40.47
CA THR A 27 1.30 29.10 40.87
C THR A 27 0.76 27.67 41.05
N THR A 28 -0.54 27.43 40.85
CA THR A 28 -1.20 26.14 41.08
C THR A 28 -0.96 25.08 39.99
N ALA A 29 -0.38 25.43 38.83
CA ALA A 29 -0.02 24.46 37.79
C ALA A 29 1.33 23.78 38.05
N TYR A 30 2.27 24.47 38.71
CA TYR A 30 3.59 23.93 39.05
C TYR A 30 3.50 22.93 40.21
N ASP A 31 2.72 23.25 41.24
CA ASP A 31 2.59 22.40 42.43
C ASP A 31 1.81 21.11 42.18
N LYS A 32 0.87 21.10 41.22
CA LYS A 32 0.15 19.88 40.81
C LYS A 32 1.00 18.91 39.98
N MET A 33 2.05 19.39 39.30
CA MET A 33 2.97 18.49 38.59
C MET A 33 4.02 17.89 39.52
N ALA A 34 4.44 18.58 40.57
CA ALA A 34 5.43 18.07 41.52
C ALA A 34 4.96 16.79 42.26
N HIS A 35 3.66 16.62 42.46
CA HIS A 35 3.09 15.44 43.13
C HIS A 35 3.01 14.16 42.26
N ILE A 36 3.12 14.28 40.94
CA ILE A 36 3.02 13.13 40.02
C ILE A 36 4.38 12.41 39.85
N PHE A 37 5.50 13.03 40.23
CA PHE A 37 6.84 12.52 39.96
C PHE A 37 7.51 11.73 41.10
N GLN A 38 6.76 11.34 42.15
CA GLN A 38 7.31 10.54 43.26
C GLN A 38 7.11 9.02 43.14
N LEU A 39 6.60 8.51 42.01
CA LEU A 39 6.37 7.08 41.83
C LEU A 39 7.00 6.59 40.52
N ALA A 40 8.29 6.20 40.60
CA ALA A 40 9.07 5.29 39.73
C ALA A 40 10.45 5.88 39.30
N PRO A 41 11.54 5.09 39.34
CA PRO A 41 12.85 5.55 38.90
C PRO A 41 12.94 5.56 37.37
N LEU A 42 12.79 6.73 36.76
CA LEU A 42 13.09 6.97 35.34
C LEU A 42 14.59 7.22 35.11
N THR A 43 15.13 6.68 34.02
CA THR A 43 16.51 6.93 33.55
C THR A 43 16.73 8.41 33.21
N GLN A 44 17.98 8.88 33.24
CA GLN A 44 18.31 10.30 33.01
C GLN A 44 17.85 10.80 31.61
N VAL A 45 17.87 9.93 30.59
CA VAL A 45 17.41 10.23 29.22
C VAL A 45 15.90 10.43 29.15
N SER A 46 15.12 9.63 29.90
CA SER A 46 13.66 9.75 29.91
C SER A 46 13.21 11.02 30.64
N LYS A 47 13.96 11.49 31.65
CA LYS A 47 13.73 12.81 32.26
C LYS A 47 13.99 13.97 31.29
N LEU A 48 15.04 13.90 30.47
CA LEU A 48 15.37 14.94 29.48
C LEU A 48 14.34 15.01 28.35
N MET A 49 13.89 13.87 27.83
CA MET A 49 12.85 13.84 26.78
C MET A 49 11.53 14.42 27.27
N VAL A 50 11.15 14.11 28.52
CA VAL A 50 9.93 14.66 29.15
C VAL A 50 10.05 16.17 29.35
N GLN A 51 11.23 16.69 29.73
CA GLN A 51 11.46 18.13 29.86
C GLN A 51 11.43 18.86 28.52
N VAL A 52 12.00 18.29 27.47
CA VAL A 52 11.96 18.84 26.10
C VAL A 52 10.52 18.84 25.56
N ILE A 53 9.78 17.76 25.74
CA ILE A 53 8.36 17.66 25.35
C ILE A 53 7.52 18.67 26.13
N ALA A 54 7.75 18.83 27.44
CA ALA A 54 7.05 19.82 28.25
C ALA A 54 7.33 21.25 27.78
N LEU A 55 8.59 21.58 27.45
CA LEU A 55 8.98 22.90 26.95
C LEU A 55 8.38 23.21 25.57
N VAL A 56 8.43 22.24 24.64
CA VAL A 56 7.82 22.35 23.31
C VAL A 56 6.30 22.49 23.40
N THR A 57 5.66 21.74 24.31
CA THR A 57 4.22 21.81 24.55
C THR A 57 3.81 23.17 25.16
N CYS A 58 4.64 23.74 26.04
CA CYS A 58 4.41 25.05 26.61
C CYS A 58 4.51 26.15 25.55
N LEU A 59 5.51 26.09 24.66
CA LEU A 59 5.67 26.98 23.51
C LEU A 59 4.50 26.87 22.51
N TYR A 60 3.96 25.65 22.32
CA TYR A 60 2.78 25.38 21.50
C TYR A 60 1.45 25.81 22.13
N ARG A 61 1.44 26.28 23.38
CA ARG A 61 0.26 26.85 24.05
C ARG A 61 0.33 28.36 24.19
N SER A 62 1.44 29.00 23.82
CA SER A 62 1.57 30.47 23.84
C SER A 62 0.92 31.14 22.61
N PRO A 63 0.50 32.42 22.71
CA PRO A 63 -0.13 33.17 21.63
C PRO A 63 0.74 33.25 20.36
N LEU A 64 0.09 33.26 19.18
CA LEU A 64 0.75 33.16 17.85
C LEU A 64 1.90 34.16 17.63
N HIS A 65 1.86 35.35 18.23
CA HIS A 65 2.89 36.38 18.03
C HIS A 65 4.25 36.05 18.67
N LEU A 66 4.30 35.14 19.65
CA LEU A 66 5.56 34.66 20.25
C LEU A 66 6.22 33.53 19.45
N ARG A 67 5.46 32.78 18.64
CA ARG A 67 5.98 31.62 17.89
C ARG A 67 6.87 31.98 16.72
N SER A 68 6.80 33.22 16.23
CA SER A 68 7.54 33.68 15.05
C SER A 68 8.94 34.27 15.35
N GLN A 69 9.40 34.22 16.61
CA GLN A 69 10.61 34.92 17.06
C GLN A 69 11.72 34.03 17.67
N ILE A 70 11.58 32.70 17.62
CA ILE A 70 12.50 31.75 18.26
C ILE A 70 12.98 30.72 17.24
N ASP A 71 14.29 30.64 17.01
CA ASP A 71 14.95 29.58 16.24
C ASP A 71 15.67 28.63 17.20
N LEU A 72 15.48 27.31 17.04
CA LEU A 72 16.15 26.28 17.82
C LEU A 72 17.33 25.71 17.03
N VAL A 73 18.54 25.86 17.56
CA VAL A 73 19.77 25.32 16.95
C VAL A 73 20.37 24.27 17.87
N ILE A 74 20.59 23.06 17.35
CA ILE A 74 21.26 21.96 18.05
C ILE A 74 22.65 21.79 17.45
N GLU A 75 23.69 22.13 18.22
CA GLU A 75 25.08 21.87 17.83
C GLU A 75 25.60 20.63 18.55
N THR A 76 26.13 19.67 17.79
CA THR A 76 26.86 18.51 18.33
C THR A 76 28.32 18.62 17.92
N LYS A 77 29.23 18.60 18.90
CA LYS A 77 30.68 18.60 18.64
C LYS A 77 31.24 17.26 19.10
N CYS A 78 31.82 16.50 18.16
CA CYS A 78 32.37 15.19 18.44
C CYS A 78 33.86 15.30 18.76
N SER A 79 34.23 15.25 20.04
CA SER A 79 35.59 14.98 20.51
C SER A 79 35.55 14.46 21.95
N ASP A 80 35.80 13.15 22.12
CA ASP A 80 36.08 12.32 23.33
C ASP A 80 35.41 12.60 24.69
N THR A 81 34.49 13.54 24.80
CA THR A 81 33.54 13.70 25.91
C THR A 81 32.23 14.25 25.34
N SER A 82 31.12 13.53 25.56
CA SER A 82 29.82 13.81 24.94
C SER A 82 29.11 15.01 25.57
N LEU A 83 29.51 16.23 25.21
CA LEU A 83 28.82 17.47 25.58
C LEU A 83 27.74 17.80 24.54
N ILE A 84 26.47 17.90 24.96
CA ILE A 84 25.38 18.43 24.13
C ILE A 84 25.11 19.87 24.58
N ARG A 85 25.31 20.85 23.67
CA ARG A 85 25.06 22.27 23.95
C ARG A 85 23.75 22.69 23.29
N LEU A 86 22.82 23.21 24.08
CA LEU A 86 21.54 23.76 23.62
C LEU A 86 21.56 25.28 23.78
N VAL A 87 21.43 26.01 22.66
CA VAL A 87 21.42 27.47 22.66
C VAL A 87 20.10 27.97 22.10
N LEU A 88 19.40 28.81 22.87
CA LEU A 88 18.18 29.49 22.45
C LEU A 88 18.52 30.93 22.05
N VAL A 89 18.25 31.28 20.80
CA VAL A 89 18.52 32.63 20.27
C VAL A 89 17.21 33.33 19.94
N SER A 90 16.96 34.45 20.60
CA SER A 90 15.86 35.38 20.27
C SER A 90 16.33 36.39 19.23
N LYS A 91 15.48 36.73 18.25
CA LYS A 91 15.77 37.72 17.20
C LYS A 91 16.12 39.13 17.71
N ASN A 92 15.86 39.43 18.98
CA ASN A 92 16.18 40.72 19.61
C ASN A 92 17.50 40.74 20.43
N ARG A 93 18.44 39.84 20.14
CA ARG A 93 19.81 39.82 20.72
C ARG A 93 19.92 39.72 22.25
N ASN A 94 18.99 39.04 22.91
CA ASN A 94 19.24 38.48 24.24
C ASN A 94 19.40 36.96 24.10
N THR A 95 20.60 36.46 24.36
CA THR A 95 20.94 35.04 24.34
C THR A 95 20.72 34.46 25.73
N PHE A 96 19.96 33.37 25.85
CA PHE A 96 19.88 32.59 27.07
C PHE A 96 20.64 31.27 26.84
N GLU A 97 21.61 30.99 27.69
CA GLU A 97 22.45 29.81 27.59
C GLU A 97 22.05 28.79 28.67
N ILE A 98 21.76 27.55 28.25
CA ILE A 98 21.54 26.42 29.16
C ILE A 98 22.57 25.36 28.79
N VAL A 99 23.57 25.18 29.64
CA VAL A 99 24.60 24.15 29.47
C VAL A 99 24.24 22.94 30.31
N ALA A 100 24.06 21.78 29.67
CA ALA A 100 23.88 20.49 30.36
C ALA A 100 25.09 19.58 30.09
N LEU A 101 25.71 19.08 31.15
CA LEU A 101 26.81 18.11 31.08
C LEU A 101 26.27 16.69 31.22
N LEU A 102 26.58 15.82 30.26
CA LEU A 102 26.25 14.39 30.30
C LEU A 102 27.55 13.56 30.25
N HIS A 103 27.65 12.55 31.13
CA HIS A 103 28.64 11.48 31.03
C HIS A 103 27.90 10.22 30.56
N SER A 104 28.24 9.68 29.39
CA SER A 104 27.63 8.44 28.89
C SER A 104 28.66 7.32 28.74
N HIS A 105 28.36 6.15 29.30
CA HIS A 105 28.94 4.88 28.85
C HIS A 105 28.29 4.45 27.52
N LYS A 106 29.07 3.72 26.72
CA LYS A 106 28.91 3.44 25.29
C LYS A 106 27.53 2.89 24.86
N ASP A 107 27.23 3.23 23.61
CA ASP A 107 26.22 2.70 22.68
C ASP A 107 24.78 3.18 22.85
N MET A 108 24.36 4.09 21.94
CA MET A 108 23.02 4.16 21.32
C MET A 108 22.98 5.30 20.29
N ALA A 109 22.64 4.97 19.04
CA ALA A 109 22.35 5.93 17.97
C ALA A 109 20.87 5.83 17.58
N ALA A 110 20.12 6.92 17.73
CA ALA A 110 18.76 7.07 17.21
C ALA A 110 18.68 8.36 16.39
N ILE A 111 18.22 8.27 15.14
CA ILE A 111 17.95 9.41 14.26
C ILE A 111 16.44 9.58 14.18
N ALA A 112 15.93 10.75 14.59
CA ALA A 112 14.56 11.19 14.34
C ALA A 112 14.59 12.34 13.32
N ARG A 113 13.83 12.22 12.22
CA ARG A 113 13.56 13.33 11.27
C ARG A 113 12.11 13.77 11.46
N LEU A 114 11.91 15.05 11.79
CA LEU A 114 10.61 15.69 11.85
C LEU A 114 10.46 16.60 10.61
N HIS A 115 9.51 16.33 9.73
CA HIS A 115 9.14 17.23 8.63
C HIS A 115 7.91 18.07 9.03
N LEU A 116 8.06 19.40 9.01
CA LEU A 116 6.98 20.37 9.21
C LEU A 116 6.33 20.69 7.85
N LEU A 117 5.04 20.37 7.72
CA LEU A 117 4.19 20.76 6.58
C LEU A 117 3.63 22.18 6.81
N GLN A 118 3.79 23.07 5.84
CA GLN A 118 3.11 24.37 5.80
C GLN A 118 1.72 24.24 5.13
N PRO A 119 0.68 24.94 5.63
CA PRO A 119 -0.61 25.00 4.95
C PRO A 119 -0.59 26.02 3.78
N PRO A 120 -1.45 25.84 2.75
CA PRO A 120 -1.49 26.73 1.59
C PRO A 120 -2.18 28.08 1.90
N PRO A 121 -1.89 29.16 1.15
CA PRO A 121 -2.49 30.46 1.39
C PRO A 121 -3.92 30.57 0.84
N ALA A 122 -4.74 31.36 1.54
CA ALA A 122 -6.14 31.60 1.26
C ALA A 122 -6.40 32.30 -0.09
N ALA A 123 -7.46 31.87 -0.78
CA ALA A 123 -7.88 32.36 -2.08
C ALA A 123 -8.44 33.79 -2.06
N ALA A 124 -7.99 34.61 -3.01
CA ALA A 124 -8.56 35.90 -3.34
C ALA A 124 -9.80 35.73 -4.25
N LYS A 125 -10.84 36.53 -4.00
CA LYS A 125 -12.07 36.63 -4.80
C LYS A 125 -11.78 37.20 -6.20
N PRO A 126 -12.46 36.74 -7.26
CA PRO A 126 -12.67 37.54 -8.45
C PRO A 126 -14.13 38.01 -8.57
N SER A 127 -14.22 39.27 -8.99
CA SER A 127 -15.40 40.04 -9.34
C SER A 127 -16.13 39.54 -10.59
N LEU A 128 -17.45 39.71 -10.57
CA LEU A 128 -18.40 39.63 -11.68
C LEU A 128 -17.94 40.39 -12.94
N LEU A 129 -18.07 39.77 -14.11
CA LEU A 129 -18.41 40.41 -15.38
C LEU A 129 -18.97 39.34 -16.35
N LEU A 130 -20.26 39.46 -16.66
CA LEU A 130 -20.98 38.72 -17.71
C LEU A 130 -20.65 39.31 -19.10
N PRO A 131 -20.80 38.51 -20.17
CA PRO A 131 -21.78 38.93 -21.17
C PRO A 131 -22.71 37.80 -21.62
N LYS A 132 -23.96 38.23 -21.88
CA LYS A 132 -25.02 37.50 -22.56
C LYS A 132 -24.60 37.17 -23.99
N LEU A 133 -24.95 35.97 -24.47
CA LEU A 133 -25.34 35.75 -25.86
C LEU A 133 -26.29 34.55 -25.95
N SER A 134 -27.34 34.76 -26.72
CA SER A 134 -28.53 33.92 -26.87
C SER A 134 -28.53 33.19 -28.21
N ARG A 135 -29.25 32.05 -28.21
CA ARG A 135 -29.98 31.40 -29.32
C ARG A 135 -29.18 30.62 -30.38
N SER A 136 -29.46 29.31 -30.37
CA SER A 136 -30.04 28.53 -31.48
C SER A 136 -29.35 28.57 -32.85
N SER A 137 -28.76 27.45 -33.26
CA SER A 137 -29.03 26.89 -34.58
C SER A 137 -28.80 25.38 -34.58
N THR A 138 -29.80 24.67 -35.10
CA THR A 138 -29.78 23.30 -35.58
C THR A 138 -28.84 23.17 -36.78
N PHE A 139 -27.92 22.21 -36.78
CA PHE A 139 -27.36 21.65 -38.01
C PHE A 139 -27.03 20.16 -37.84
N SER A 140 -27.73 19.36 -38.63
CA SER A 140 -27.38 17.99 -39.03
C SER A 140 -26.25 18.05 -40.06
N ILE A 141 -25.31 17.10 -40.03
CA ILE A 141 -24.88 16.27 -41.18
C ILE A 141 -23.54 15.54 -40.89
N ALA A 142 -23.52 14.29 -41.38
CA ALA A 142 -22.39 13.45 -41.81
C ALA A 142 -21.59 12.63 -40.78
N ASN A 143 -22.03 11.37 -40.67
CA ASN A 143 -21.17 10.19 -40.53
C ASN A 143 -20.02 10.23 -41.56
N ASN A 144 -18.78 10.18 -41.09
CA ASN A 144 -17.64 9.76 -41.90
C ASN A 144 -17.02 8.50 -41.30
N ILE A 145 -17.27 7.39 -41.98
CA ILE A 145 -16.70 6.07 -41.74
C ILE A 145 -15.25 6.09 -42.23
N TYR A 146 -14.29 6.06 -41.32
CA TYR A 146 -12.92 5.65 -41.64
C TYR A 146 -12.74 4.18 -41.28
N LYS A 147 -12.79 3.33 -42.32
CA LYS A 147 -12.33 1.93 -42.26
C LYS A 147 -10.81 1.91 -42.13
N ALA A 148 -10.31 1.71 -40.91
CA ALA A 148 -8.93 1.31 -40.69
C ALA A 148 -8.83 -0.23 -40.73
N ARG A 149 -8.04 -0.75 -41.67
CA ARG A 149 -7.64 -2.16 -41.81
C ARG A 149 -6.91 -2.62 -40.54
N LEU A 150 -7.54 -3.46 -39.73
CA LEU A 150 -6.87 -4.22 -38.67
C LEU A 150 -6.01 -5.33 -39.29
N ARG A 151 -4.69 -5.21 -39.14
CA ARG A 151 -3.73 -6.30 -39.37
C ARG A 151 -3.92 -7.34 -38.26
N LYS A 152 -4.05 -8.61 -38.65
CA LYS A 152 -4.09 -9.78 -37.75
C LYS A 152 -2.83 -9.80 -36.88
N LEU A 153 -3.00 -9.65 -35.57
CA LEU A 153 -2.03 -10.08 -34.57
C LEU A 153 -2.20 -11.59 -34.39
N SER A 154 -1.14 -12.35 -34.70
CA SER A 154 -1.04 -13.78 -34.47
C SER A 154 -0.90 -14.05 -32.98
N PHE A 155 -1.96 -14.56 -32.36
CA PHE A 155 -1.90 -15.16 -31.03
C PHE A 155 -1.41 -16.59 -31.15
N THR A 156 -0.25 -16.90 -30.59
CA THR A 156 0.15 -18.27 -30.26
C THR A 156 -0.57 -18.70 -28.98
N PRO A 157 -1.35 -19.79 -28.98
CA PRO A 157 -1.88 -20.37 -27.74
C PRO A 157 -0.74 -21.08 -26.98
N PRO A 158 -0.77 -21.12 -25.63
CA PRO A 158 0.05 -22.07 -24.90
C PRO A 158 -0.46 -23.49 -25.17
N LEU A 159 0.50 -24.40 -25.38
CA LEU A 159 0.27 -25.82 -25.60
C LEU A 159 -0.44 -26.47 -24.40
N CYS A 160 -1.40 -27.35 -24.74
CA CYS A 160 -2.18 -28.19 -23.86
C CYS A 160 -1.37 -28.88 -22.76
N SER A 161 -1.87 -28.80 -21.53
CA SER A 161 -1.65 -29.83 -20.52
C SER A 161 -2.46 -31.07 -20.93
N GLN A 162 -1.78 -32.21 -21.09
CA GLN A 162 -2.44 -33.50 -21.17
C GLN A 162 -2.94 -33.85 -19.76
N SER A 163 -4.26 -33.92 -19.58
CA SER A 163 -4.86 -34.60 -18.45
C SER A 163 -5.12 -36.06 -18.85
N ASP A 164 -4.47 -36.97 -18.14
CA ASP A 164 -4.77 -38.40 -18.22
C ASP A 164 -6.22 -38.64 -17.74
N SER A 165 -6.98 -39.30 -18.59
CA SER A 165 -8.36 -39.74 -18.34
C SER A 165 -8.40 -40.85 -17.28
N ILE A 166 -9.12 -40.63 -16.17
CA ILE A 166 -9.51 -41.66 -15.20
C ILE A 166 -11.05 -41.82 -15.22
N PRO A 167 -11.61 -43.04 -15.08
CA PRO A 167 -12.97 -43.34 -15.49
C PRO A 167 -14.04 -42.82 -14.53
N LEU A 168 -15.19 -42.50 -15.13
CA LEU A 168 -16.43 -42.07 -14.49
C LEU A 168 -16.95 -43.13 -13.51
N GLY A 169 -17.03 -42.79 -12.21
CA GLY A 169 -17.57 -43.67 -11.18
C GLY A 169 -17.93 -42.96 -9.87
N SER A 170 -19.23 -42.91 -9.59
CA SER A 170 -19.91 -42.58 -8.33
C SER A 170 -20.08 -41.10 -7.96
N SER A 171 -21.36 -40.74 -7.83
CA SER A 171 -21.92 -39.47 -7.39
C SER A 171 -21.64 -39.19 -5.92
N THR A 172 -20.92 -38.11 -5.66
CA THR A 172 -20.88 -37.41 -4.36
C THR A 172 -21.19 -35.93 -4.57
N SER A 173 -21.87 -35.36 -3.59
CA SER A 173 -22.48 -34.03 -3.54
C SER A 173 -21.56 -32.87 -3.97
N GLY A 174 -21.92 -32.19 -5.07
CA GLY A 174 -21.84 -30.75 -5.32
C GLY A 174 -20.72 -29.90 -4.69
N SER A 175 -19.45 -30.32 -4.71
CA SER A 175 -18.35 -29.39 -4.41
C SER A 175 -17.94 -28.63 -5.67
N SER A 176 -17.98 -27.29 -5.63
CA SER A 176 -17.33 -26.47 -6.67
C SER A 176 -15.88 -26.93 -6.88
N PRO A 177 -15.37 -26.96 -8.12
CA PRO A 177 -14.00 -27.36 -8.39
C PRO A 177 -13.02 -26.48 -7.62
N SER A 178 -11.92 -27.08 -7.17
CA SER A 178 -10.83 -26.36 -6.49
C SER A 178 -10.22 -25.31 -7.40
N ILE A 179 -9.91 -24.13 -6.86
CA ILE A 179 -9.29 -23.01 -7.61
C ILE A 179 -7.76 -22.97 -7.47
N VAL A 180 -7.17 -23.94 -6.77
CA VAL A 180 -5.75 -23.96 -6.42
C VAL A 180 -4.85 -24.02 -7.65
N GLY A 181 -5.22 -24.81 -8.66
CA GLY A 181 -4.46 -24.88 -9.92
C GLY A 181 -4.40 -23.52 -10.61
N ASP A 182 -5.54 -22.87 -10.76
CA ASP A 182 -5.64 -21.55 -11.37
C ASP A 182 -4.90 -20.47 -10.55
N LEU A 183 -4.86 -20.59 -9.22
CA LEU A 183 -4.05 -19.71 -8.36
C LEU A 183 -2.54 -19.88 -8.65
N LEU A 184 -2.06 -21.11 -8.82
CA LEU A 184 -0.65 -21.35 -9.15
C LEU A 184 -0.29 -20.71 -10.48
N ASP A 185 -1.16 -20.82 -11.48
CA ASP A 185 -0.97 -20.16 -12.78
C ASP A 185 -0.98 -18.63 -12.64
N TYR A 186 -1.93 -18.08 -11.86
CA TYR A 186 -1.99 -16.66 -11.55
C TYR A 186 -0.69 -16.16 -10.89
N LEU A 187 -0.18 -16.85 -9.87
CA LEU A 187 1.07 -16.52 -9.17
C LEU A 187 2.29 -16.61 -10.10
N ASN A 188 2.33 -17.64 -10.94
CA ASN A 188 3.39 -17.87 -11.91
C ASN A 188 3.42 -16.83 -13.02
N GLU A 189 2.28 -16.25 -13.39
CA GLU A 189 2.24 -15.13 -14.35
C GLU A 189 2.45 -13.76 -13.68
N SER A 190 2.02 -13.60 -12.43
CA SER A 190 2.05 -12.33 -11.68
C SER A 190 3.37 -12.08 -10.95
N TRP A 191 4.47 -11.88 -11.69
CA TRP A 191 5.80 -11.64 -11.09
C TRP A 191 5.94 -10.27 -10.40
N THR A 192 5.13 -9.30 -10.81
CA THR A 192 5.10 -7.95 -10.24
C THR A 192 3.66 -7.46 -10.15
N GLN A 193 3.42 -6.36 -9.44
CA GLN A 193 2.14 -5.66 -9.36
C GLN A 193 1.56 -5.33 -10.75
N PHE A 194 2.43 -5.06 -11.74
CA PHE A 194 2.01 -4.81 -13.12
C PHE A 194 1.49 -6.08 -13.82
N HIS A 195 2.16 -7.21 -13.59
CA HIS A 195 1.74 -8.49 -14.14
C HIS A 195 0.48 -9.02 -13.45
N ALA A 196 0.36 -8.84 -12.13
CA ALA A 196 -0.85 -9.15 -11.38
C ALA A 196 -2.07 -8.39 -11.93
N THR A 197 -1.92 -7.08 -12.14
CA THR A 197 -2.98 -6.24 -12.72
C THR A 197 -3.31 -6.64 -14.15
N ALA A 198 -2.30 -6.96 -14.97
CA ALA A 198 -2.51 -7.39 -16.35
C ALA A 198 -3.23 -8.75 -16.43
N GLU A 199 -2.87 -9.69 -15.55
CA GLU A 199 -3.51 -11.01 -15.49
C GLU A 199 -4.95 -10.91 -14.96
N ALA A 200 -5.19 -10.12 -13.91
CA ALA A 200 -6.55 -9.85 -13.43
C ALA A 200 -7.41 -9.20 -14.53
N LYS A 201 -6.86 -8.22 -15.25
CA LYS A 201 -7.50 -7.61 -16.43
C LYS A 201 -7.84 -8.64 -17.50
N ARG A 202 -6.91 -9.56 -17.82
CA ARG A 202 -7.13 -10.62 -18.81
C ARG A 202 -8.31 -11.52 -18.41
N GLN A 203 -8.35 -11.94 -17.15
CA GLN A 203 -9.43 -12.79 -16.64
C GLN A 203 -10.78 -12.07 -16.60
N LEU A 204 -10.83 -10.80 -16.22
CA LEU A 204 -12.05 -9.99 -16.26
C LEU A 204 -12.61 -9.81 -17.68
N ILE A 205 -11.75 -9.55 -18.66
CA ILE A 205 -12.15 -9.47 -20.07
C ILE A 205 -12.69 -10.83 -20.53
N ALA A 206 -12.02 -11.93 -20.19
CA ALA A 206 -12.48 -13.28 -20.53
C ALA A 206 -13.84 -13.61 -19.89
N ALA A 207 -14.10 -13.09 -18.68
CA ALA A 207 -15.38 -13.21 -17.99
C ALA A 207 -16.46 -12.24 -18.53
N GLY A 208 -16.13 -11.38 -19.50
CA GLY A 208 -17.07 -10.44 -20.12
C GLY A 208 -17.34 -9.17 -19.30
N PHE A 209 -16.38 -8.74 -18.48
CA PHE A 209 -16.38 -7.40 -17.90
C PHE A 209 -15.88 -6.38 -18.92
N HIS A 210 -16.49 -5.19 -18.92
CA HIS A 210 -16.14 -4.11 -19.83
C HIS A 210 -15.04 -3.20 -19.24
N LEU A 211 -13.95 -3.00 -19.98
CA LEU A 211 -12.89 -2.08 -19.60
C LEU A 211 -13.35 -0.64 -19.77
N LEU A 212 -13.31 0.11 -18.67
CA LEU A 212 -13.55 1.55 -18.63
C LEU A 212 -12.22 2.30 -18.69
N ASN A 213 -12.26 3.45 -19.36
CA ASN A 213 -11.22 4.47 -19.26
C ASN A 213 -11.63 5.47 -18.19
N GLU A 214 -10.74 5.73 -17.23
CA GLU A 214 -11.05 6.67 -16.14
C GLU A 214 -11.23 8.11 -16.61
N ASN A 215 -10.63 8.48 -17.76
CA ASN A 215 -10.71 9.82 -18.32
C ASN A 215 -12.00 10.09 -19.11
N ASP A 216 -12.77 9.05 -19.42
CA ASP A 216 -13.99 9.15 -20.23
C ASP A 216 -15.23 9.21 -19.32
N GLU A 217 -16.34 9.71 -19.88
CA GLU A 217 -17.66 9.52 -19.28
C GLU A 217 -18.03 8.03 -19.28
N TRP A 218 -18.78 7.60 -18.27
CA TRP A 218 -19.16 6.19 -18.12
C TRP A 218 -20.66 5.99 -18.38
N ASP A 219 -20.98 5.08 -19.30
CA ASP A 219 -22.35 4.61 -19.52
C ASP A 219 -22.57 3.27 -18.80
N LEU A 220 -22.98 3.36 -17.53
CA LEU A 220 -23.19 2.19 -16.67
C LEU A 220 -24.66 1.77 -16.68
N LYS A 221 -24.92 0.46 -16.67
CA LYS A 221 -26.27 -0.12 -16.65
C LYS A 221 -26.44 -1.10 -15.49
N PRO A 222 -27.63 -1.17 -14.85
CA PRO A 222 -27.98 -2.31 -14.00
C PRO A 222 -27.76 -3.64 -14.73
N GLY A 223 -27.24 -4.65 -14.03
CA GLY A 223 -26.78 -5.93 -14.62
C GLY A 223 -25.41 -5.86 -15.31
N GLY A 224 -24.85 -4.67 -15.51
CA GLY A 224 -23.56 -4.48 -16.16
C GLY A 224 -22.36 -4.81 -15.27
N ARG A 225 -21.25 -5.22 -15.91
CA ARG A 225 -20.00 -5.62 -15.27
C ARG A 225 -18.85 -4.85 -15.89
N TYR A 226 -18.07 -4.15 -15.06
CA TYR A 226 -17.10 -3.16 -15.51
C TYR A 226 -15.85 -3.17 -14.66
N PHE A 227 -14.74 -2.67 -15.21
CA PHE A 227 -13.52 -2.46 -14.45
C PHE A 227 -12.64 -1.39 -15.06
N PHE A 228 -11.72 -0.83 -14.29
CA PHE A 228 -10.66 0.04 -14.79
C PHE A 228 -9.34 -0.27 -14.07
N THR A 229 -8.25 0.21 -14.65
CA THR A 229 -6.91 0.11 -14.07
C THR A 229 -6.29 1.48 -13.92
N ARG A 230 -5.52 1.68 -12.84
CA ARG A 230 -4.73 2.89 -12.62
C ARG A 230 -3.25 2.54 -12.51
N ASN A 231 -2.40 3.31 -13.19
CA ASN A 231 -0.94 3.07 -13.28
C ASN A 231 -0.55 1.67 -13.83
N MET A 232 -1.51 0.87 -14.31
CA MET A 232 -1.34 -0.56 -14.58
C MET A 232 -0.84 -1.37 -13.37
N SER A 233 -1.04 -0.88 -12.14
CA SER A 233 -0.73 -1.62 -10.91
C SER A 233 -1.87 -1.64 -9.90
N CYS A 234 -2.93 -0.86 -10.11
CA CYS A 234 -4.16 -0.90 -9.32
C CYS A 234 -5.34 -1.24 -10.25
N LEU A 235 -6.30 -2.00 -9.74
CA LEU A 235 -7.49 -2.44 -10.47
C LEU A 235 -8.74 -2.32 -9.59
N VAL A 236 -9.80 -1.73 -10.13
CA VAL A 236 -11.13 -1.75 -9.51
C VAL A 236 -12.10 -2.38 -10.50
N ALA A 237 -12.78 -3.44 -10.08
CA ALA A 237 -13.81 -4.10 -10.86
C ALA A 237 -15.11 -4.18 -10.07
N PHE A 238 -16.25 -4.08 -10.76
CA PHE A 238 -17.55 -4.10 -10.14
C PHE A 238 -18.65 -4.66 -11.05
N ALA A 239 -19.66 -5.24 -10.41
CA ALA A 239 -20.87 -5.75 -11.04
C ALA A 239 -22.09 -5.10 -10.37
N ILE A 240 -22.99 -4.57 -11.20
CA ILE A 240 -24.13 -3.78 -10.75
C ILE A 240 -25.35 -4.70 -10.68
N GLY A 241 -25.96 -4.84 -9.50
CA GLY A 241 -27.20 -5.60 -9.37
C GLY A 241 -28.35 -5.01 -10.19
N GLU A 242 -29.21 -5.85 -10.76
CA GLU A 242 -30.35 -5.39 -11.57
C GLU A 242 -31.41 -4.65 -10.72
N LYS A 243 -31.44 -4.91 -9.41
CA LYS A 243 -32.31 -4.21 -8.44
C LYS A 243 -31.61 -3.07 -7.72
N TYR A 244 -30.41 -2.68 -8.16
CA TYR A 244 -29.73 -1.51 -7.61
C TYR A 244 -30.58 -0.25 -7.76
N ARG A 245 -30.62 0.57 -6.70
CA ARG A 245 -31.28 1.87 -6.64
C ARG A 245 -30.35 2.86 -5.94
N GLY A 246 -30.50 4.14 -6.24
CA GLY A 246 -29.69 5.19 -5.61
C GLY A 246 -29.80 5.16 -4.08
N GLY A 247 -28.67 5.00 -3.40
CA GLY A 247 -28.59 4.84 -1.95
C GLY A 247 -28.38 3.40 -1.45
N ASN A 248 -28.46 2.40 -2.34
CA ASN A 248 -28.06 1.04 -1.99
C ASN A 248 -26.54 0.93 -1.82
N GLY A 249 -26.11 -0.06 -1.04
CA GLY A 249 -24.72 -0.23 -0.65
C GLY A 249 -23.82 -0.87 -1.71
N PHE A 250 -22.52 -0.84 -1.38
CA PHE A 250 -21.45 -1.55 -2.06
C PHE A 250 -20.96 -2.67 -1.15
N HIS A 251 -20.83 -3.88 -1.70
CA HIS A 251 -20.12 -4.97 -1.06
C HIS A 251 -18.74 -5.06 -1.70
N VAL A 252 -17.71 -4.72 -0.94
CA VAL A 252 -16.35 -4.57 -1.46
C VAL A 252 -15.44 -5.61 -0.84
N ILE A 253 -14.60 -6.25 -1.66
CA ILE A 253 -13.43 -6.99 -1.18
C ILE A 253 -12.20 -6.25 -1.70
N ALA A 254 -11.37 -5.73 -0.79
CA ALA A 254 -10.14 -5.05 -1.15
C ALA A 254 -8.92 -5.88 -0.76
N ALA A 255 -7.90 -5.86 -1.60
CA ALA A 255 -6.60 -6.52 -1.38
C ALA A 255 -5.48 -5.68 -2.03
N HIS A 256 -4.25 -6.17 -2.05
CA HIS A 256 -3.14 -5.52 -2.77
C HIS A 256 -2.37 -6.46 -3.69
N THR A 257 -1.75 -5.85 -4.70
CA THR A 257 -1.09 -6.48 -5.83
C THR A 257 0.43 -6.48 -5.70
N ASP A 258 0.98 -5.69 -4.79
CA ASP A 258 2.40 -5.60 -4.52
C ASP A 258 2.82 -6.52 -3.38
N SER A 259 4.11 -6.82 -3.35
CA SER A 259 4.78 -7.62 -2.33
C SER A 259 6.19 -7.06 -2.11
N PRO A 260 6.85 -7.35 -0.98
CA PRO A 260 8.20 -6.91 -0.73
C PRO A 260 9.16 -7.49 -1.77
N CYS A 261 9.98 -6.64 -2.35
CA CYS A 261 10.92 -7.04 -3.40
C CYS A 261 12.13 -6.11 -3.49
N LEU A 262 13.10 -6.51 -4.31
CA LEU A 262 14.18 -5.61 -4.72
C LEU A 262 13.78 -4.95 -6.04
N LYS A 263 13.89 -3.63 -6.12
CA LYS A 263 13.63 -2.87 -7.35
C LYS A 263 14.95 -2.30 -7.87
N LEU A 264 15.13 -2.20 -9.19
CA LEU A 264 16.31 -1.54 -9.75
C LEU A 264 16.35 -0.07 -9.32
N LYS A 265 17.53 0.42 -8.92
CA LYS A 265 17.74 1.86 -8.76
C LYS A 265 17.72 2.55 -10.14
N PRO A 266 17.32 3.84 -10.23
CA PRO A 266 17.38 4.60 -11.48
C PRO A 266 18.78 4.62 -12.12
N LYS A 267 19.83 4.53 -11.29
CA LYS A 267 21.20 4.23 -11.73
C LYS A 267 21.61 2.88 -11.16
N SER A 268 21.36 1.82 -11.92
CA SER A 268 21.62 0.45 -11.48
C SER A 268 23.02 -0.05 -11.85
N ALA A 269 23.73 0.56 -12.80
CA ALA A 269 25.07 0.08 -13.15
C ALA A 269 26.08 0.33 -12.02
N SER A 270 26.74 -0.73 -11.54
CA SER A 270 27.96 -0.62 -10.74
C SER A 270 28.95 -1.75 -11.04
N PHE A 271 30.19 -1.56 -10.60
CA PHE A 271 31.29 -2.52 -10.79
C PHE A 271 31.94 -2.82 -9.45
N LYS A 272 32.19 -4.10 -9.17
CA LYS A 272 32.93 -4.55 -7.97
C LYS A 272 33.79 -5.76 -8.32
N SER A 273 35.09 -5.70 -8.05
CA SER A 273 36.02 -6.85 -8.14
C SER A 273 35.91 -7.67 -9.45
N GLY A 274 35.81 -7.00 -10.60
CA GLY A 274 35.69 -7.66 -11.91
C GLY A 274 34.28 -8.10 -12.30
N TYR A 275 33.26 -7.82 -11.48
CA TYR A 275 31.86 -8.14 -11.77
C TYR A 275 31.04 -6.90 -12.15
N LEU A 276 30.11 -7.08 -13.09
CA LEU A 276 29.00 -6.19 -13.36
C LEU A 276 27.92 -6.44 -12.30
N MET A 277 27.67 -5.43 -11.48
CA MET A 277 26.69 -5.47 -10.40
C MET A 277 25.48 -4.60 -10.74
N VAL A 278 24.31 -4.95 -10.22
CA VAL A 278 23.04 -4.21 -10.45
C VAL A 278 22.56 -3.60 -9.14
N ASN A 279 22.72 -2.29 -8.96
CA ASN A 279 22.24 -1.62 -7.75
C ASN A 279 20.71 -1.70 -7.67
N VAL A 280 20.23 -2.14 -6.51
CA VAL A 280 18.81 -2.31 -6.18
C VAL A 280 18.46 -1.52 -4.93
N GLN A 281 17.18 -1.24 -4.76
CA GLN A 281 16.58 -0.67 -3.56
C GLN A 281 15.56 -1.65 -2.98
N THR A 282 15.47 -1.71 -1.66
CA THR A 282 14.48 -2.50 -0.93
C THR A 282 13.12 -1.83 -1.03
N TYR A 283 12.10 -2.59 -1.40
CA TYR A 283 10.70 -2.17 -1.41
C TYR A 283 9.91 -3.04 -0.44
N GLY A 284 9.20 -2.41 0.51
CA GLY A 284 8.47 -3.13 1.56
C GLY A 284 9.35 -3.70 2.69
N GLY A 285 8.74 -4.47 3.58
CA GLY A 285 9.36 -5.06 4.76
C GLY A 285 9.95 -6.47 4.54
N GLY A 286 10.73 -6.68 3.48
CA GLY A 286 11.18 -8.01 3.06
C GLY A 286 12.09 -8.76 4.05
N LEU A 287 11.98 -10.08 4.10
CA LEU A 287 12.96 -10.96 4.74
C LEU A 287 14.19 -11.11 3.83
N TRP A 288 15.03 -10.07 3.76
CA TRP A 288 16.09 -9.92 2.76
C TRP A 288 17.14 -11.04 2.73
N HIS A 289 17.35 -11.75 3.83
CA HIS A 289 18.24 -12.91 3.85
C HIS A 289 17.75 -14.05 2.93
N THR A 290 16.44 -14.16 2.70
CA THR A 290 15.86 -15.21 1.84
C THR A 290 16.15 -15.03 0.35
N TRP A 291 16.54 -13.81 -0.05
CA TRP A 291 16.88 -13.43 -1.42
C TRP A 291 18.30 -13.84 -1.83
N PHE A 292 19.14 -14.18 -0.86
CA PHE A 292 20.49 -14.68 -1.14
C PHE A 292 20.43 -16.10 -1.71
N ASP A 293 21.40 -16.41 -2.57
CA ASP A 293 21.59 -17.72 -3.21
C ASP A 293 20.37 -18.22 -4.01
N ARG A 294 19.50 -17.31 -4.43
CA ARG A 294 18.39 -17.57 -5.35
C ARG A 294 18.79 -17.34 -6.79
N ASP A 295 18.13 -18.07 -7.67
CA ASP A 295 18.18 -17.86 -9.11
C ASP A 295 17.17 -16.76 -9.46
N LEU A 296 17.68 -15.54 -9.62
CA LEU A 296 16.87 -14.34 -9.75
C LEU A 296 16.82 -13.86 -11.20
N SER A 297 15.76 -13.14 -11.54
CA SER A 297 15.64 -12.45 -12.83
C SER A 297 14.88 -11.13 -12.68
N LEU A 298 14.50 -10.53 -13.80
CA LEU A 298 13.83 -9.23 -13.85
C LEU A 298 12.46 -9.34 -14.51
N ALA A 299 11.49 -8.65 -13.92
CA ALA A 299 10.20 -8.39 -14.53
C ALA A 299 9.69 -7.01 -14.16
N GLY A 300 8.85 -6.42 -15.00
CA GLY A 300 8.24 -5.12 -14.73
C GLY A 300 7.71 -4.48 -16.00
N ARG A 301 7.90 -3.17 -16.14
CA ARG A 301 7.47 -2.40 -17.31
C ARG A 301 8.60 -1.61 -17.94
N VAL A 302 8.46 -1.37 -19.23
CA VAL A 302 9.35 -0.57 -20.06
C VAL A 302 8.52 0.42 -20.86
N ILE A 303 8.99 1.66 -20.93
CA ILE A 303 8.47 2.67 -21.85
C ILE A 303 9.35 2.67 -23.10
N LEU A 304 8.75 2.36 -24.24
CA LEU A 304 9.39 2.37 -25.54
C LEU A 304 9.02 3.62 -26.31
N ARG A 305 9.96 4.14 -27.09
CA ARG A 305 9.73 5.17 -28.10
C ARG A 305 9.37 4.49 -29.41
N GLU A 306 8.23 4.85 -29.99
CA GLU A 306 7.81 4.38 -31.30
C GLU A 306 8.39 5.28 -32.40
N LYS A 307 8.45 4.75 -33.63
CA LYS A 307 9.00 5.48 -34.79
C LYS A 307 8.21 6.73 -35.16
N ASP A 308 6.94 6.80 -34.78
CA ASP A 308 6.07 7.96 -34.99
C ASP A 308 6.22 9.04 -33.89
N GLY A 309 7.14 8.84 -32.93
CA GLY A 309 7.40 9.75 -31.82
C GLY A 309 6.49 9.54 -30.60
N THR A 310 5.53 8.61 -30.67
CA THR A 310 4.71 8.23 -29.51
C THR A 310 5.47 7.32 -28.53
N PHE A 311 4.85 7.05 -27.38
CA PHE A 311 5.43 6.18 -26.36
C PHE A 311 4.50 5.02 -26.06
N LEU A 312 5.06 3.82 -25.95
CA LEU A 312 4.35 2.59 -25.64
C LEU A 312 4.78 2.06 -24.29
N HIS A 313 3.81 1.68 -23.46
CA HIS A 313 4.03 0.91 -22.25
C HIS A 313 3.99 -0.60 -22.58
N LYS A 314 5.08 -1.32 -22.35
CA LYS A 314 5.16 -2.79 -22.46
C LYS A 314 5.56 -3.42 -21.13
N LEU A 315 4.99 -4.59 -20.85
CA LEU A 315 5.46 -5.46 -19.79
C LEU A 315 6.58 -6.36 -20.29
N ILE A 316 7.51 -6.68 -19.40
CA ILE A 316 8.62 -7.60 -19.67
C ILE A 316 8.79 -8.56 -18.49
N LYS A 317 9.13 -9.81 -18.81
CA LYS A 317 9.39 -10.87 -17.85
C LYS A 317 10.46 -11.80 -18.41
N LEU A 318 11.68 -11.68 -17.91
CA LEU A 318 12.81 -12.49 -18.36
C LEU A 318 12.75 -13.88 -17.71
N LYS A 319 12.23 -14.88 -18.43
CA LYS A 319 12.06 -16.26 -17.93
C LYS A 319 13.36 -17.08 -17.90
N LYS A 320 14.49 -16.44 -17.59
CA LYS A 320 15.80 -17.08 -17.38
C LYS A 320 16.50 -16.50 -16.15
N PRO A 321 17.26 -17.28 -15.38
CA PRO A 321 18.04 -16.76 -14.26
C PRO A 321 19.15 -15.84 -14.78
N LEU A 322 19.05 -14.56 -14.44
CA LEU A 322 19.93 -13.50 -14.92
C LEU A 322 20.82 -12.95 -13.80
N LEU A 323 20.30 -12.97 -12.58
CA LEU A 323 20.89 -12.30 -11.42
C LEU A 323 21.09 -13.29 -10.28
N ARG A 324 22.08 -13.02 -9.44
CA ARG A 324 22.28 -13.77 -8.20
C ARG A 324 22.89 -12.89 -7.11
N ILE A 325 22.45 -13.08 -5.87
CA ILE A 325 23.02 -12.44 -4.67
C ILE A 325 23.72 -13.54 -3.85
N PRO A 326 25.03 -13.76 -4.02
CA PRO A 326 25.73 -14.85 -3.35
C PRO A 326 25.98 -14.52 -1.88
N THR A 327 25.82 -15.50 -0.99
CA THR A 327 26.31 -15.36 0.39
C THR A 327 27.84 -15.34 0.45
N LEU A 328 28.39 -14.72 1.49
CA LEU A 328 29.81 -14.87 1.82
C LEU A 328 30.04 -16.28 2.39
N ALA A 329 31.09 -16.96 1.92
CA ALA A 329 31.45 -18.28 2.42
C ALA A 329 31.75 -18.24 3.93
N ILE A 330 31.19 -19.19 4.69
CA ILE A 330 31.37 -19.33 6.15
C ILE A 330 32.85 -19.39 6.60
N HIS A 331 33.75 -19.85 5.73
CA HIS A 331 35.19 -19.88 6.01
C HIS A 331 35.78 -18.47 6.25
N LEU A 332 35.15 -17.45 5.65
CA LEU A 332 35.52 -16.03 5.76
C LEU A 332 34.66 -15.27 6.78
N ASP A 333 33.56 -15.87 7.25
CA ASP A 333 32.75 -15.37 8.37
C ASP A 333 32.38 -16.54 9.28
N ARG A 334 33.31 -16.87 10.18
CA ARG A 334 33.17 -18.02 11.09
C ARG A 334 32.15 -17.78 12.21
N THR A 335 31.69 -16.54 12.40
CA THR A 335 30.76 -16.21 13.49
C THR A 335 29.32 -16.02 13.02
N VAL A 336 29.04 -16.05 11.70
CA VAL A 336 27.68 -15.87 11.12
C VAL A 336 26.58 -16.70 11.78
N ASN A 337 26.84 -17.97 12.13
CA ASN A 337 25.83 -18.84 12.77
C ASN A 337 25.64 -18.57 14.27
N LYS A 338 26.58 -17.86 14.91
CA LYS A 338 26.49 -17.44 16.32
C LYS A 338 25.90 -16.05 16.44
N ASP A 339 26.37 -15.12 15.61
CA ASP A 339 26.02 -13.69 15.67
C ASP A 339 24.78 -13.36 14.82
N GLY A 340 24.40 -14.27 13.92
CA GLY A 340 23.33 -14.13 12.95
C GLY A 340 23.79 -13.51 11.63
N PHE A 341 23.17 -13.96 10.52
CA PHE A 341 23.40 -13.37 9.21
C PHE A 341 22.74 -12.00 9.09
N LYS A 342 23.55 -10.94 9.13
CA LYS A 342 23.12 -9.53 9.16
C LYS A 342 23.70 -8.76 7.96
N PRO A 343 23.26 -9.04 6.73
CA PRO A 343 23.79 -8.35 5.56
C PRO A 343 23.45 -6.86 5.60
N ASN A 344 24.41 -6.00 5.25
CA ASN A 344 24.13 -4.60 4.98
C ASN A 344 23.32 -4.52 3.67
N LEU A 345 22.13 -3.92 3.73
CA LEU A 345 21.19 -3.92 2.61
C LEU A 345 21.66 -3.06 1.42
N GLU A 346 22.58 -2.11 1.63
CA GLU A 346 23.15 -1.30 0.54
C GLU A 346 24.35 -2.01 -0.11
N THR A 347 25.24 -2.63 0.68
CA THR A 347 26.53 -3.13 0.17
C THR A 347 26.54 -4.62 -0.15
N HIS A 348 25.72 -5.43 0.53
CA HIS A 348 25.73 -6.90 0.46
C HIS A 348 24.52 -7.49 -0.27
N LEU A 349 23.48 -6.70 -0.56
CA LEU A 349 22.25 -7.14 -1.25
C LEU A 349 22.27 -6.85 -2.76
N ILE A 350 23.44 -6.54 -3.33
CA ILE A 350 23.56 -6.14 -4.74
C ILE A 350 23.72 -7.40 -5.61
N PRO A 351 22.80 -7.70 -6.54
CA PRO A 351 22.95 -8.83 -7.44
C PRO A 351 24.11 -8.68 -8.42
N LEU A 352 24.80 -9.78 -8.70
CA LEU A 352 25.70 -9.90 -9.84
C LEU A 352 24.91 -10.18 -11.13
N LEU A 353 25.37 -9.60 -12.24
CA LEU A 353 24.82 -9.82 -13.57
C LEU A 353 25.78 -10.64 -14.45
N ALA A 354 27.05 -10.25 -14.48
CA ALA A 354 28.07 -10.90 -15.32
C ALA A 354 29.49 -10.55 -14.83
N THR A 355 30.50 -11.21 -15.37
CA THR A 355 31.90 -10.76 -15.27
C THR A 355 32.16 -9.65 -16.29
N LYS A 356 33.07 -8.73 -15.97
CA LYS A 356 33.59 -7.78 -16.94
C LYS A 356 34.44 -8.56 -17.96
N LEU A 357 34.15 -8.40 -19.25
CA LEU A 357 35.01 -8.93 -20.31
C LEU A 357 36.31 -8.12 -20.34
N GLU A 358 37.45 -8.80 -20.48
CA GLU A 358 38.70 -8.12 -20.78
C GLU A 358 38.66 -7.66 -22.25
N ASP A 359 38.91 -6.36 -22.48
CA ASP A 359 38.96 -5.78 -23.82
C ASP A 359 40.14 -6.43 -24.58
N THR A 360 39.86 -7.45 -25.37
CA THR A 360 40.85 -8.17 -26.19
C THR A 360 41.05 -7.54 -27.57
N SER A 361 40.40 -6.40 -27.85
CA SER A 361 40.56 -5.66 -29.11
C SER A 361 41.25 -4.31 -28.88
N SER A 362 42.56 -4.31 -29.10
CA SER A 362 43.32 -3.11 -29.48
C SER A 362 42.82 -2.60 -30.83
N GLU A 363 41.72 -1.84 -30.89
CA GLU A 363 41.39 -0.87 -31.96
C GLU A 363 39.96 -0.32 -31.81
N SER A 364 39.77 0.64 -30.91
CA SER A 364 39.03 1.88 -31.18
C SER A 364 39.06 2.74 -29.92
N LYS A 365 39.83 3.83 -29.95
CA LYS A 365 39.85 4.87 -28.91
C LYS A 365 38.57 5.72 -28.96
N GLU A 366 37.38 5.11 -28.90
CA GLU A 366 36.27 5.77 -28.24
C GLU A 366 36.40 5.44 -26.76
N LYS A 367 37.08 6.32 -26.02
CA LYS A 367 37.19 6.25 -24.56
C LYS A 367 35.80 6.37 -23.92
N SER A 368 35.10 5.24 -23.93
CA SER A 368 34.09 4.73 -23.02
C SER A 368 33.39 5.79 -22.14
N ASN A 369 32.29 6.33 -22.66
CA ASN A 369 31.21 6.90 -21.83
C ASN A 369 30.51 5.84 -20.92
N ILE A 370 31.03 4.60 -20.86
CA ILE A 370 30.52 3.48 -20.06
C ILE A 370 30.43 3.84 -18.56
N SER A 371 31.32 4.70 -18.05
CA SER A 371 31.27 5.14 -16.64
C SER A 371 30.13 6.13 -16.32
N LYS A 372 29.31 6.54 -17.30
CA LYS A 372 28.18 7.47 -17.13
C LYS A 372 26.80 6.84 -17.42
N ALA A 373 26.75 5.61 -17.94
CA ALA A 373 25.48 4.96 -18.25
C ALA A 373 24.69 4.65 -16.96
N ALA A 374 23.39 4.94 -16.97
CA ALA A 374 22.53 4.66 -15.82
C ALA A 374 22.40 3.14 -15.57
N HIS A 375 22.43 2.34 -16.63
CA HIS A 375 22.31 0.89 -16.61
C HIS A 375 23.44 0.26 -17.44
N HIS A 376 23.82 -0.98 -17.14
CA HIS A 376 24.84 -1.70 -17.91
C HIS A 376 24.36 -1.89 -19.35
N PRO A 377 25.19 -1.63 -20.39
CA PRO A 377 24.81 -1.88 -21.79
C PRO A 377 24.35 -3.32 -22.03
N LEU A 378 25.00 -4.30 -21.38
CA LEU A 378 24.59 -5.71 -21.43
C LEU A 378 23.16 -5.93 -20.94
N LEU A 379 22.76 -5.26 -19.85
CA LEU A 379 21.40 -5.35 -19.33
C LEU A 379 20.40 -4.77 -20.35
N ILE A 380 20.70 -3.59 -20.90
CA ILE A 380 19.82 -2.97 -21.89
C ILE A 380 19.71 -3.82 -23.16
N GLN A 381 20.79 -4.43 -23.63
CA GLN A 381 20.77 -5.37 -24.75
C GLN A 381 19.83 -6.55 -24.46
N VAL A 382 19.92 -7.17 -23.28
CA VAL A 382 19.03 -8.27 -22.89
C VAL A 382 17.56 -7.85 -22.92
N LEU A 383 17.24 -6.64 -22.44
CA LEU A 383 15.87 -6.11 -22.51
C LEU A 383 15.44 -5.84 -23.97
N SER A 384 16.35 -5.30 -24.78
CA SER A 384 16.13 -5.02 -26.20
C SER A 384 15.80 -6.27 -26.99
N ASP A 385 16.56 -7.35 -26.76
CA ASP A 385 16.38 -8.65 -27.41
C ASP A 385 15.02 -9.25 -27.04
N GLU A 386 14.68 -9.26 -25.75
CA GLU A 386 13.39 -9.76 -25.26
C GLU A 386 12.20 -8.96 -25.83
N LEU A 387 12.34 -7.63 -25.95
CA LEU A 387 11.29 -6.75 -26.48
C LEU A 387 11.25 -6.69 -28.00
N SER A 388 12.27 -7.25 -28.67
CA SER A 388 12.49 -7.14 -30.11
C SER A 388 12.46 -5.68 -30.60
N CYS A 389 13.18 -4.79 -29.91
CA CYS A 389 13.32 -3.36 -30.25
C CYS A 389 14.79 -2.94 -30.33
N GLY A 390 15.07 -1.70 -30.73
CA GLY A 390 16.40 -1.09 -30.62
C GLY A 390 16.73 -0.68 -29.18
N ILE A 391 18.02 -0.58 -28.85
CA ILE A 391 18.48 -0.15 -27.52
C ILE A 391 18.00 1.28 -27.22
N GLU A 392 18.09 2.14 -28.24
CA GLU A 392 17.69 3.55 -28.22
C GLU A 392 16.17 3.76 -28.10
N ASP A 393 15.37 2.73 -28.39
CA ASP A 393 13.92 2.77 -28.22
C ASP A 393 13.52 2.68 -26.74
N ILE A 394 14.37 2.12 -25.88
CA ILE A 394 14.10 1.98 -24.45
C ILE A 394 14.28 3.34 -23.75
N ALA A 395 13.15 4.02 -23.50
CA ALA A 395 13.14 5.35 -22.91
C ALA A 395 13.20 5.34 -21.38
N SER A 396 12.56 4.35 -20.73
CA SER A 396 12.54 4.22 -19.28
C SER A 396 12.21 2.78 -18.86
N ILE A 397 12.70 2.37 -17.70
CA ILE A 397 12.46 1.03 -17.13
C ILE A 397 12.03 1.14 -15.67
N GLU A 398 11.11 0.27 -15.27
CA GLU A 398 10.75 0.04 -13.87
C GLU A 398 10.65 -1.47 -13.66
N LEU A 399 11.71 -2.05 -13.09
CA LEU A 399 11.91 -3.50 -12.98
C LEU A 399 12.12 -3.92 -11.53
N ASN A 400 11.43 -5.00 -11.15
CA ASN A 400 11.62 -5.73 -9.92
C ASN A 400 12.56 -6.92 -10.18
N VAL A 401 13.33 -7.30 -9.17
CA VAL A 401 14.01 -8.58 -9.10
C VAL A 401 13.02 -9.62 -8.60
N CYS A 402 12.99 -10.79 -9.25
CA CYS A 402 12.03 -11.85 -8.98
C CYS A 402 12.77 -13.21 -8.89
N ASP A 403 12.32 -14.09 -7.99
CA ASP A 403 12.72 -15.50 -8.01
C ASP A 403 12.15 -16.19 -9.27
N THR A 404 12.98 -17.00 -9.92
CA THR A 404 12.60 -17.75 -11.12
C THR A 404 11.96 -19.10 -10.79
N GLN A 405 12.07 -19.57 -9.55
CA GLN A 405 11.48 -20.84 -9.12
C GLN A 405 9.94 -20.78 -9.14
N PRO A 406 9.25 -21.59 -9.98
CA PRO A 406 7.80 -21.56 -10.10
C PRO A 406 7.07 -21.85 -8.79
N SER A 407 5.90 -21.26 -8.61
CA SER A 407 4.93 -21.62 -7.58
C SER A 407 4.45 -23.06 -7.78
N CYS A 408 4.35 -23.84 -6.71
CA CYS A 408 4.00 -25.25 -6.79
C CYS A 408 3.26 -25.74 -5.53
N LEU A 409 2.65 -26.93 -5.63
CA LEU A 409 2.26 -27.69 -4.45
C LEU A 409 3.47 -28.35 -3.80
N GLY A 410 3.39 -28.61 -2.50
CA GLY A 410 4.41 -29.31 -1.73
C GLY A 410 3.88 -29.92 -0.43
N GLY A 411 4.80 -30.49 0.35
CA GLY A 411 4.47 -31.36 1.48
C GLY A 411 4.19 -32.80 1.03
N ALA A 412 4.27 -33.75 1.97
CA ALA A 412 4.10 -35.18 1.66
C ALA A 412 2.74 -35.50 1.00
N ASN A 413 1.70 -34.70 1.32
CA ASN A 413 0.36 -34.85 0.79
C ASN A 413 -0.02 -33.83 -0.30
N ASN A 414 0.95 -33.06 -0.83
CA ASN A 414 0.66 -31.91 -1.71
C ASN A 414 -0.40 -30.99 -1.09
N GLU A 415 -0.25 -30.68 0.19
CA GLU A 415 -1.21 -29.91 0.99
C GLU A 415 -0.81 -28.43 1.12
N PHE A 416 0.44 -28.09 0.82
CA PHE A 416 0.93 -26.72 0.91
C PHE A 416 1.14 -26.11 -0.46
N ILE A 417 0.99 -24.79 -0.54
CA ILE A 417 1.42 -23.99 -1.68
C ILE A 417 2.74 -23.32 -1.31
N PHE A 418 3.78 -23.54 -2.11
CA PHE A 418 5.06 -22.85 -2.00
C PHE A 418 5.17 -21.83 -3.14
N SER A 419 5.21 -20.55 -2.80
CA SER A 419 5.23 -19.47 -3.80
C SER A 419 5.85 -18.20 -3.24
N GLY A 420 6.47 -17.40 -4.09
CA GLY A 420 6.65 -15.98 -3.75
C GLY A 420 5.33 -15.24 -3.89
N ARG A 421 5.16 -14.16 -3.12
CA ARG A 421 4.05 -13.20 -3.28
C ARG A 421 2.66 -13.77 -2.95
N LEU A 422 2.58 -14.82 -2.11
CA LEU A 422 1.30 -15.21 -1.53
C LEU A 422 0.68 -14.01 -0.83
N ASP A 423 1.51 -13.28 -0.09
CA ASP A 423 1.25 -11.94 0.39
C ASP A 423 1.40 -10.92 -0.77
N ASN A 424 0.33 -10.38 -1.35
CA ASN A 424 -1.07 -10.69 -1.09
C ASN A 424 -1.83 -11.13 -2.36
N LEU A 425 -1.11 -11.74 -3.30
CA LEU A 425 -1.71 -12.23 -4.54
C LEU A 425 -2.68 -13.38 -4.29
N ALA A 426 -2.55 -14.13 -3.19
CA ALA A 426 -3.51 -15.17 -2.84
C ALA A 426 -4.89 -14.58 -2.51
N SER A 427 -4.98 -13.53 -1.66
CA SER A 427 -6.26 -12.87 -1.38
C SER A 427 -6.78 -12.09 -2.58
N SER A 428 -5.91 -11.42 -3.33
CA SER A 428 -6.28 -10.73 -4.57
C SER A 428 -6.90 -11.67 -5.60
N TYR A 429 -6.33 -12.87 -5.78
CA TYR A 429 -6.87 -13.87 -6.67
C TYR A 429 -8.20 -14.44 -6.17
N CYS A 430 -8.32 -14.76 -4.87
CA CYS A 430 -9.57 -15.23 -4.29
C CYS A 430 -10.70 -14.19 -4.46
N ALA A 431 -10.41 -12.91 -4.25
CA ALA A 431 -11.37 -11.81 -4.43
C ALA A 431 -11.79 -11.68 -5.91
N LEU A 432 -10.82 -11.71 -6.83
CA LEU A 432 -11.05 -11.67 -8.27
C LEU A 432 -11.96 -12.82 -8.72
N ARG A 433 -11.58 -14.05 -8.36
CA ARG A 433 -12.32 -15.26 -8.73
C ARG A 433 -13.72 -15.27 -8.13
N ALA A 434 -13.87 -14.87 -6.87
CA ALA A 434 -15.17 -14.75 -6.22
C ALA A 434 -16.08 -13.72 -6.91
N LEU A 435 -15.55 -12.56 -7.33
CA LEU A 435 -16.34 -11.57 -8.07
C LEU A 435 -16.82 -12.14 -9.40
N ILE A 436 -15.91 -12.72 -10.19
CA ILE A 436 -16.21 -13.33 -11.50
C ILE A 436 -17.28 -14.41 -11.36
N ASP A 437 -17.06 -15.40 -10.50
CA ASP A 437 -17.93 -16.56 -10.35
C ASP A 437 -19.24 -16.24 -9.61
N SER A 438 -19.32 -15.11 -8.92
CA SER A 438 -20.58 -14.61 -8.37
C SER A 438 -21.46 -13.98 -9.46
N CYS A 439 -20.94 -13.69 -10.65
CA CYS A 439 -21.64 -12.98 -11.72
C CYS A 439 -21.64 -13.77 -13.05
N GLU A 440 -21.48 -15.09 -12.99
CA GLU A 440 -21.25 -15.94 -14.17
C GLU A 440 -22.56 -16.26 -14.90
N THR A 441 -23.63 -16.56 -14.17
CA THR A 441 -24.92 -16.93 -14.76
C THR A 441 -25.83 -15.69 -14.90
N THR A 442 -26.75 -15.73 -15.87
CA THR A 442 -27.67 -14.61 -16.15
C THR A 442 -28.60 -14.28 -14.99
N GLY A 443 -28.77 -15.18 -14.02
CA GLY A 443 -29.63 -14.97 -12.85
C GLY A 443 -28.90 -14.39 -11.63
N ASP A 444 -27.57 -14.39 -11.58
CA ASP A 444 -26.84 -14.10 -10.34
C ASP A 444 -26.96 -12.65 -9.87
N LEU A 445 -27.25 -11.73 -10.78
CA LEU A 445 -27.45 -10.30 -10.52
C LEU A 445 -28.92 -9.88 -10.52
N SER A 446 -29.85 -10.77 -10.87
CA SER A 446 -31.25 -10.40 -11.13
C SER A 446 -32.01 -9.94 -9.87
N ASN A 447 -31.62 -10.47 -8.71
CA ASN A 447 -32.15 -10.10 -7.39
C ASN A 447 -31.15 -9.31 -6.55
N GLU A 448 -29.99 -8.95 -7.12
CA GLU A 448 -28.96 -8.21 -6.42
C GLU A 448 -29.34 -6.72 -6.32
N HIS A 449 -29.29 -6.19 -5.10
CA HIS A 449 -29.60 -4.80 -4.79
C HIS A 449 -28.33 -3.95 -4.61
N ALA A 450 -27.21 -4.57 -4.27
CA ALA A 450 -25.95 -3.90 -4.04
C ALA A 450 -25.09 -3.87 -5.31
N ILE A 451 -23.98 -3.15 -5.23
CA ILE A 451 -22.88 -3.27 -6.19
C ILE A 451 -21.83 -4.19 -5.58
N ARG A 452 -21.49 -5.26 -6.29
CA ARG A 452 -20.37 -6.14 -5.93
C ARG A 452 -19.10 -5.54 -6.49
N MET A 453 -18.05 -5.42 -5.69
CA MET A 453 -16.84 -4.72 -6.10
C MET A 453 -15.60 -5.40 -5.53
N ILE A 454 -14.52 -5.37 -6.31
CA ILE A 454 -13.16 -5.57 -5.80
C ILE A 454 -12.33 -4.31 -6.03
N ALA A 455 -11.37 -4.09 -5.14
CA ALA A 455 -10.34 -3.06 -5.30
C ALA A 455 -8.97 -3.66 -4.94
N LEU A 456 -8.12 -3.81 -5.94
CA LEU A 456 -6.78 -4.38 -5.81
C LEU A 456 -5.78 -3.24 -5.91
N PHE A 457 -5.20 -2.84 -4.78
CA PHE A 457 -4.31 -1.67 -4.69
C PHE A 457 -2.84 -2.04 -4.91
N ASP A 458 -2.01 -1.05 -5.19
CA ASP A 458 -0.55 -1.17 -5.14
C ASP A 458 -0.04 -0.40 -3.91
N ASN A 459 1.23 -0.56 -3.56
CA ASN A 459 1.91 0.19 -2.50
C ASN A 459 1.39 -0.02 -1.09
N GLU A 460 0.73 -1.14 -0.79
CA GLU A 460 0.38 -1.49 0.58
C GLU A 460 1.64 -1.57 1.46
N GLU A 461 2.66 -2.25 0.96
CA GLU A 461 3.90 -2.59 1.65
C GLU A 461 4.76 -1.38 2.06
N VAL A 462 4.40 -0.21 1.53
CA VAL A 462 5.09 1.05 1.78
C VAL A 462 4.16 2.13 2.34
N GLY A 463 2.99 1.73 2.84
CA GLY A 463 2.06 2.58 3.59
C GLY A 463 0.86 3.11 2.80
N SER A 464 0.68 2.70 1.54
CA SER A 464 -0.46 3.07 0.66
C SER A 464 -0.58 4.55 0.27
N ASP A 465 0.41 5.39 0.59
CA ASP A 465 0.44 6.82 0.27
C ASP A 465 0.88 7.09 -1.19
N SER A 466 0.10 6.61 -2.15
CA SER A 466 0.34 6.82 -3.59
C SER A 466 -0.96 6.98 -4.37
N VAL A 467 -0.91 7.43 -5.62
CA VAL A 467 -2.12 7.65 -6.45
C VAL A 467 -2.85 6.35 -6.83
N GLN A 468 -2.17 5.21 -6.69
CA GLN A 468 -2.69 3.86 -6.95
C GLN A 468 -2.86 3.02 -5.67
N GLY A 469 -2.44 3.54 -4.52
CA GLY A 469 -2.57 2.89 -3.22
C GLY A 469 -3.90 3.14 -2.55
N ALA A 470 -4.15 2.40 -1.46
CA ALA A 470 -5.39 2.47 -0.70
C ALA A 470 -5.63 3.83 -0.02
N GLY A 471 -4.57 4.63 0.19
CA GLY A 471 -4.68 6.00 0.70
C GLY A 471 -5.24 7.00 -0.31
N ALA A 472 -5.22 6.65 -1.61
CA ALA A 472 -5.86 7.48 -2.63
C ALA A 472 -7.39 7.34 -2.59
N PRO A 473 -8.14 8.40 -2.95
CA PRO A 473 -9.60 8.36 -3.01
C PRO A 473 -10.14 7.54 -4.20
N THR A 474 -9.33 6.66 -4.82
CA THR A 474 -9.64 5.91 -6.04
C THR A 474 -10.95 5.14 -5.91
N MET A 475 -11.10 4.32 -4.86
CA MET A 475 -12.31 3.54 -4.62
C MET A 475 -13.52 4.43 -4.35
N PHE A 476 -13.36 5.47 -3.52
CA PHE A 476 -14.45 6.39 -3.21
C PHE A 476 -14.94 7.19 -4.42
N GLN A 477 -13.99 7.66 -5.24
CA GLN A 477 -14.30 8.33 -6.51
C GLN A 477 -15.05 7.38 -7.45
N ALA A 478 -14.65 6.11 -7.53
CA ALA A 478 -15.38 5.11 -8.29
C ALA A 478 -16.81 4.93 -7.76
N MET A 479 -17.01 4.75 -6.45
CA MET A 479 -18.34 4.64 -5.84
C MET A 479 -19.23 5.84 -6.16
N ARG A 480 -18.69 7.06 -6.02
CA ARG A 480 -19.41 8.30 -6.35
C ARG A 480 -19.77 8.39 -7.83
N ARG A 481 -18.84 8.05 -8.73
CA ARG A 481 -19.10 8.02 -10.18
C ARG A 481 -20.16 6.99 -10.54
N ILE A 482 -20.08 5.78 -9.98
CA ILE A 482 -21.07 4.73 -10.23
C ILE A 482 -22.46 5.16 -9.76
N GLY A 483 -22.55 5.69 -8.53
CA GLY A 483 -23.81 6.23 -8.00
C GLY A 483 -24.38 7.35 -8.87
N GLY A 484 -23.52 8.25 -9.38
CA GLY A 484 -23.91 9.34 -10.28
C GLY A 484 -24.39 8.86 -11.66
N CYS A 485 -23.73 7.88 -12.28
CA CYS A 485 -24.12 7.32 -13.57
C CYS A 485 -25.48 6.60 -13.50
N LEU A 486 -25.79 5.96 -12.38
CA LEU A 486 -27.02 5.20 -12.17
C LEU A 486 -28.18 6.06 -11.63
N ALA A 487 -27.94 7.34 -11.37
CA ALA A 487 -28.95 8.29 -10.93
C ALA A 487 -29.81 8.76 -12.13
N HIS A 488 -30.76 7.93 -12.56
CA HIS A 488 -31.70 8.28 -13.63
C HIS A 488 -32.93 9.08 -13.15
N GLU A 489 -33.14 9.17 -11.84
CA GLU A 489 -34.25 9.90 -11.19
C GLU A 489 -33.72 10.83 -10.07
N TYR A 490 -34.59 11.67 -9.49
CA TYR A 490 -34.24 12.47 -8.31
C TYR A 490 -33.77 11.55 -7.18
N VAL A 491 -32.47 11.61 -6.87
CA VAL A 491 -31.89 10.90 -5.74
C VAL A 491 -31.93 11.84 -4.54
N GLY A 492 -32.72 11.50 -3.52
CA GLY A 492 -32.83 12.33 -2.32
C GLY A 492 -31.48 12.62 -1.66
N GLU A 493 -31.38 13.77 -1.00
CA GLU A 493 -30.16 14.34 -0.38
C GLU A 493 -29.27 13.28 0.27
N GLY A 494 -27.96 13.30 0.00
CA GLY A 494 -27.02 12.43 0.72
C GLY A 494 -27.01 10.97 0.23
N ALA A 495 -27.33 10.72 -1.04
CA ALA A 495 -27.47 9.37 -1.58
C ALA A 495 -26.19 8.54 -1.50
N ILE A 496 -25.02 9.14 -1.75
CA ILE A 496 -23.74 8.44 -1.67
C ILE A 496 -23.37 8.18 -0.21
N GLU A 497 -23.68 9.12 0.69
CA GLU A 497 -23.47 8.97 2.13
C GLU A 497 -24.33 7.85 2.71
N ARG A 498 -25.60 7.74 2.28
CA ARG A 498 -26.45 6.60 2.64
C ARG A 498 -25.91 5.29 2.05
N ALA A 499 -25.47 5.30 0.80
CA ALA A 499 -24.87 4.12 0.16
C ALA A 499 -23.63 3.64 0.93
N ILE A 500 -22.75 4.55 1.37
CA ILE A 500 -21.59 4.26 2.22
C ILE A 500 -22.04 3.56 3.52
N ARG A 501 -23.10 4.03 4.18
CA ARG A 501 -23.60 3.42 5.43
C ARG A 501 -24.21 2.03 5.21
N GLN A 502 -24.78 1.79 4.03
CA GLN A 502 -25.28 0.48 3.59
C GLN A 502 -24.17 -0.41 3.02
N SER A 503 -22.93 0.08 2.93
CA SER A 503 -21.80 -0.67 2.38
C SER A 503 -21.08 -1.49 3.43
N PHE A 504 -20.35 -2.50 2.97
CA PHE A 504 -19.47 -3.32 3.79
C PHE A 504 -18.18 -3.63 3.02
N LEU A 505 -17.05 -3.50 3.70
CA LEU A 505 -15.73 -3.72 3.14
C LEU A 505 -15.08 -4.94 3.83
N VAL A 506 -14.62 -5.87 3.02
CA VAL A 506 -13.72 -6.95 3.43
C VAL A 506 -12.31 -6.54 3.02
N SER A 507 -11.48 -6.20 4.00
CA SER A 507 -10.04 -6.01 3.82
C SER A 507 -9.39 -7.40 3.87
N ALA A 508 -9.05 -7.91 2.70
CA ALA A 508 -8.52 -9.26 2.50
C ALA A 508 -7.01 -9.20 2.35
N ASP A 509 -6.32 -9.66 3.37
CA ASP A 509 -4.86 -9.66 3.46
C ASP A 509 -4.40 -10.82 4.35
N MET A 510 -3.29 -11.45 4.00
CA MET A 510 -2.82 -12.69 4.61
C MET A 510 -2.72 -12.61 6.15
N ALA A 511 -2.74 -13.76 6.80
CA ALA A 511 -2.69 -13.88 8.26
C ALA A 511 -1.51 -14.74 8.70
N HIS A 512 -0.98 -14.45 9.89
CA HIS A 512 0.13 -15.22 10.44
C HIS A 512 -0.36 -16.55 11.03
N GLY A 513 -0.12 -17.65 10.32
CA GLY A 513 -0.29 -19.00 10.86
C GLY A 513 0.65 -19.25 12.04
N VAL A 514 0.25 -20.08 12.99
CA VAL A 514 1.07 -20.47 14.13
C VAL A 514 2.30 -21.22 13.62
N HIS A 515 3.48 -20.66 13.88
CA HIS A 515 4.72 -21.25 13.41
C HIS A 515 5.16 -22.35 14.39
N PRO A 516 5.30 -23.62 13.97
CA PRO A 516 5.56 -24.73 14.90
C PRO A 516 6.89 -24.59 15.66
N ASN A 517 7.90 -23.97 15.05
CA ASN A 517 9.19 -23.71 15.70
C ASN A 517 9.28 -22.40 16.50
N PHE A 518 8.22 -21.57 16.48
CA PHE A 518 8.21 -20.25 17.14
C PHE A 518 6.81 -19.94 17.73
N MET A 519 6.15 -20.97 18.32
CA MET A 519 4.77 -20.86 18.80
C MET A 519 4.60 -19.77 19.88
N GLU A 520 5.67 -19.46 20.62
CA GLU A 520 5.70 -18.42 21.64
C GLU A 520 5.47 -17.01 21.09
N LYS A 521 5.58 -16.81 19.78
CA LYS A 521 5.29 -15.53 19.11
C LYS A 521 3.79 -15.26 18.94
N HIS A 522 2.95 -16.28 19.06
CA HIS A 522 1.49 -16.13 18.98
C HIS A 522 0.87 -16.00 20.38
N GLU A 523 -0.25 -15.28 20.45
CA GLU A 523 -1.13 -15.30 21.61
C GLU A 523 -1.67 -16.73 21.79
N GLU A 524 -1.87 -17.19 23.04
CA GLU A 524 -2.13 -18.60 23.33
C GLU A 524 -3.45 -19.12 22.75
N HIS A 525 -4.48 -18.26 22.69
CA HIS A 525 -5.83 -18.59 22.26
C HIS A 525 -6.16 -18.10 20.84
N HIS A 526 -5.25 -17.40 20.18
CA HIS A 526 -5.42 -16.86 18.82
C HIS A 526 -4.29 -17.34 17.90
N ARG A 527 -4.28 -18.66 17.64
CA ARG A 527 -3.26 -19.37 16.86
C ARG A 527 -3.86 -19.94 15.58
N PRO A 528 -3.95 -19.17 14.49
CA PRO A 528 -4.46 -19.69 13.24
C PRO A 528 -3.62 -20.87 12.76
N GLU A 529 -4.26 -21.99 12.50
CA GLU A 529 -3.65 -23.16 11.89
C GLU A 529 -3.89 -23.13 10.38
N LEU A 530 -2.95 -23.69 9.62
CA LEU A 530 -3.16 -23.90 8.19
C LEU A 530 -4.26 -24.96 8.00
N GLN A 531 -4.99 -24.89 6.89
CA GLN A 531 -6.09 -25.79 6.51
C GLN A 531 -7.34 -25.71 7.40
N LYS A 532 -7.40 -24.73 8.32
CA LYS A 532 -8.49 -24.58 9.29
C LYS A 532 -9.42 -23.40 8.99
N GLY A 533 -9.25 -22.76 7.82
CA GLY A 533 -10.18 -21.78 7.30
C GLY A 533 -9.76 -20.33 7.51
N LEU A 534 -10.61 -19.43 7.00
CA LEU A 534 -10.31 -18.01 6.88
C LEU A 534 -10.17 -17.36 8.27
N VAL A 535 -9.11 -16.57 8.44
CA VAL A 535 -8.76 -15.94 9.71
C VAL A 535 -9.39 -14.56 9.79
N ILE A 536 -10.14 -14.27 10.85
CA ILE A 536 -10.64 -12.93 11.18
C ILE A 536 -9.63 -12.23 12.08
N LYS A 537 -9.10 -11.08 11.64
CA LYS A 537 -7.99 -10.38 12.29
C LYS A 537 -8.51 -9.28 13.21
N HIS A 538 -8.17 -9.33 14.50
CA HIS A 538 -8.61 -8.38 15.52
C HIS A 538 -7.45 -7.58 16.09
N ASN A 539 -7.63 -6.28 16.24
CA ASN A 539 -6.71 -5.43 16.99
C ASN A 539 -7.42 -4.20 17.53
N ALA A 540 -7.55 -4.07 18.85
CA ALA A 540 -8.27 -2.96 19.47
C ALA A 540 -7.68 -1.58 19.14
N ASN A 541 -6.37 -1.50 18.85
CA ASN A 541 -5.67 -0.28 18.44
C ASN A 541 -5.87 0.05 16.94
N GLN A 542 -6.85 -0.57 16.28
CA GLN A 542 -7.21 -0.31 14.89
C GLN A 542 -6.06 -0.52 13.89
N ARG A 543 -5.18 -1.48 14.19
CA ARG A 543 -4.23 -2.03 13.18
C ARG A 543 -4.96 -2.88 12.14
N TYR A 544 -6.11 -3.41 12.54
CA TYR A 544 -7.15 -4.01 11.72
C TYR A 544 -8.46 -3.28 12.03
N ALA A 545 -9.30 -3.04 11.04
CA ALA A 545 -10.56 -2.30 11.18
C ALA A 545 -11.71 -3.15 11.76
N THR A 546 -11.47 -4.44 11.98
CA THR A 546 -12.45 -5.37 12.54
C THR A 546 -12.99 -4.90 13.89
N THR A 547 -14.31 -4.99 14.02
CA THR A 547 -15.09 -4.74 15.24
C THR A 547 -15.97 -5.94 15.54
N GLY A 548 -16.56 -6.00 16.74
CA GLY A 548 -17.48 -7.09 17.10
C GLY A 548 -18.66 -7.22 16.12
N VAL A 549 -19.19 -6.10 15.63
CA VAL A 549 -20.30 -6.07 14.67
C VAL A 549 -19.88 -6.61 13.30
N THR A 550 -18.74 -6.13 12.78
CA THR A 550 -18.26 -6.52 11.44
C THR A 550 -17.79 -7.97 11.42
N ALA A 551 -17.12 -8.43 12.49
CA ALA A 551 -16.75 -9.83 12.66
C ALA A 551 -17.99 -10.73 12.74
N PHE A 552 -19.01 -10.35 13.51
CA PHE A 552 -20.25 -11.12 13.62
C PHE A 552 -20.93 -11.29 12.25
N LEU A 553 -21.18 -10.19 11.53
CA LEU A 553 -21.85 -10.23 10.24
C LEU A 553 -21.10 -11.11 9.23
N PHE A 554 -19.77 -10.99 9.18
CA PHE A 554 -18.95 -11.74 8.24
C PHE A 554 -18.81 -13.22 8.62
N LYS A 555 -18.79 -13.56 9.92
CA LYS A 555 -18.83 -14.95 10.40
C LYS A 555 -20.20 -15.59 10.20
N GLU A 556 -21.28 -14.82 10.26
CA GLU A 556 -22.63 -15.36 10.00
C GLU A 556 -22.79 -15.79 8.54
N VAL A 557 -22.13 -15.11 7.59
CA VAL A 557 -21.99 -15.60 6.21
C VAL A 557 -21.33 -16.99 6.20
N ALA A 558 -20.18 -17.14 6.88
CA ALA A 558 -19.47 -18.40 6.95
C ALA A 558 -20.35 -19.52 7.52
N LYS A 559 -21.04 -19.24 8.62
CA LYS A 559 -21.91 -20.18 9.32
C LYS A 559 -23.05 -20.69 8.45
N ILE A 560 -23.73 -19.81 7.71
CA ILE A 560 -24.81 -20.19 6.79
C ILE A 560 -24.30 -21.15 5.69
N HIS A 561 -23.06 -20.97 5.26
CA HIS A 561 -22.41 -21.77 4.22
C HIS A 561 -21.55 -22.92 4.75
N ASN A 562 -21.56 -23.18 6.06
CA ASN A 562 -20.73 -24.18 6.74
C ASN A 562 -19.22 -24.05 6.43
N LEU A 563 -18.72 -22.81 6.38
CA LEU A 563 -17.31 -22.50 6.14
C LEU A 563 -16.59 -22.26 7.47
N PRO A 564 -15.45 -22.92 7.72
CA PRO A 564 -14.70 -22.72 8.96
C PRO A 564 -14.00 -21.36 8.96
N THR A 565 -13.95 -20.74 10.15
CA THR A 565 -13.24 -19.49 10.40
C THR A 565 -12.40 -19.60 11.65
N GLN A 566 -11.33 -18.83 11.70
CA GLN A 566 -10.43 -18.72 12.86
C GLN A 566 -10.34 -17.27 13.32
N ASP A 567 -9.76 -17.03 14.49
CA ASP A 567 -9.51 -15.69 15.01
C ASP A 567 -8.02 -15.47 15.24
N PHE A 568 -7.56 -14.26 14.93
CA PHE A 568 -6.21 -13.81 15.20
C PHE A 568 -6.20 -12.52 16.01
N ALA A 569 -5.40 -12.50 17.06
CA ALA A 569 -5.02 -11.32 17.80
C ALA A 569 -3.54 -11.45 18.16
N VAL A 570 -2.81 -10.36 18.08
CA VAL A 570 -1.40 -10.33 18.50
C VAL A 570 -1.29 -10.36 20.03
N ARG A 571 -0.15 -10.82 20.53
CA ARG A 571 0.19 -10.64 21.94
C ARG A 571 0.25 -9.16 22.30
N ASN A 572 -0.15 -8.82 23.54
CA ASN A 572 -0.15 -7.43 24.01
C ASN A 572 1.25 -6.79 24.07
N ASP A 573 2.30 -7.60 24.19
CA ASP A 573 3.71 -7.17 24.27
C ASP A 573 4.41 -7.09 22.89
N MET A 574 3.67 -7.26 21.80
CA MET A 574 4.19 -7.22 20.44
C MET A 574 3.41 -6.25 19.54
N GLY A 575 4.14 -5.50 18.71
CA GLY A 575 3.55 -4.68 17.67
C GLY A 575 2.96 -5.52 16.54
N CYS A 576 2.04 -4.92 15.77
CA CYS A 576 1.41 -5.52 14.60
C CYS A 576 1.55 -4.60 13.38
N GLY A 577 1.75 -5.18 12.19
CA GLY A 577 1.54 -4.48 10.92
C GLY A 577 0.14 -3.86 10.86
N SER A 578 -0.03 -2.84 10.02
CA SER A 578 -1.37 -2.35 9.64
C SER A 578 -1.72 -2.99 8.31
N THR A 579 -2.98 -2.88 7.90
CA THR A 579 -3.44 -3.24 6.55
C THR A 579 -4.06 -2.03 5.87
N ILE A 580 -4.56 -2.23 4.64
CA ILE A 580 -5.44 -1.27 3.96
C ILE A 580 -6.80 -1.07 4.64
N GLY A 581 -7.21 -1.97 5.53
CA GLY A 581 -8.53 -1.96 6.18
C GLY A 581 -8.80 -0.66 6.94
N PRO A 582 -7.97 -0.27 7.93
CA PRO A 582 -8.11 1.01 8.62
C PRO A 582 -8.00 2.24 7.70
N ILE A 583 -7.15 2.17 6.66
CA ILE A 583 -6.96 3.26 5.70
C ILE A 583 -8.26 3.53 4.93
N LEU A 584 -8.84 2.48 4.36
CA LEU A 584 -10.10 2.57 3.59
C LEU A 584 -11.30 2.88 4.50
N ALA A 585 -11.36 2.26 5.68
CA ALA A 585 -12.43 2.48 6.65
C ALA A 585 -12.46 3.95 7.10
N SER A 586 -11.32 4.53 7.46
CA SER A 586 -11.23 5.92 7.93
C SER A 586 -11.39 6.95 6.80
N GLY A 587 -11.02 6.60 5.57
CA GLY A 587 -11.13 7.52 4.42
C GLY A 587 -12.57 7.90 4.06
N VAL A 588 -13.55 7.01 4.29
CA VAL A 588 -14.96 7.23 3.92
C VAL A 588 -15.99 6.80 4.97
N GLY A 589 -15.57 6.09 6.03
CA GLY A 589 -16.45 5.63 7.10
C GLY A 589 -17.27 4.37 6.75
N ILE A 590 -16.74 3.47 5.92
CA ILE A 590 -17.37 2.17 5.62
C ILE A 590 -17.08 1.17 6.75
N ARG A 591 -18.07 0.33 7.08
CA ARG A 591 -17.87 -0.79 8.01
C ARG A 591 -16.95 -1.83 7.40
N THR A 592 -15.88 -2.18 8.11
CA THR A 592 -14.80 -3.01 7.56
C THR A 592 -14.46 -4.18 8.46
N VAL A 593 -14.27 -5.37 7.88
CA VAL A 593 -13.64 -6.52 8.52
C VAL A 593 -12.29 -6.79 7.86
N ASP A 594 -11.26 -7.07 8.65
CA ASP A 594 -9.99 -7.58 8.18
C ASP A 594 -9.96 -9.11 8.32
N CYS A 595 -9.59 -9.79 7.25
CA CYS A 595 -9.47 -11.24 7.22
C CYS A 595 -8.32 -11.69 6.31
N GLY A 596 -7.90 -12.94 6.44
CA GLY A 596 -6.75 -13.47 5.69
C GLY A 596 -6.65 -14.98 5.67
N ILE A 597 -5.89 -15.49 4.70
CA ILE A 597 -5.46 -16.89 4.64
C ILE A 597 -4.25 -17.05 5.57
N ALA A 598 -4.26 -18.08 6.41
CA ALA A 598 -3.12 -18.38 7.28
C ALA A 598 -1.90 -18.79 6.43
N GLN A 599 -0.76 -18.13 6.66
CA GLN A 599 0.51 -18.46 6.02
C GLN A 599 1.67 -18.43 7.02
N LEU A 600 2.79 -19.05 6.63
CA LEU A 600 4.08 -18.86 7.29
C LEU A 600 5.04 -18.11 6.37
N SER A 601 6.15 -17.65 6.95
CA SER A 601 7.23 -16.99 6.22
C SER A 601 6.80 -15.74 5.43
N MET A 602 5.79 -15.00 5.92
CA MET A 602 5.33 -13.75 5.32
C MET A 602 6.49 -12.78 5.02
N HIS A 603 6.47 -12.17 3.84
CA HIS A 603 7.52 -11.31 3.28
C HIS A 603 8.83 -12.03 2.88
N SER A 604 8.85 -13.36 2.88
CA SER A 604 9.93 -14.15 2.26
C SER A 604 9.86 -14.06 0.74
N VAL A 605 11.00 -14.25 0.06
CA VAL A 605 11.00 -14.48 -1.39
C VAL A 605 10.16 -15.71 -1.78
N ARG A 606 9.98 -16.64 -0.84
CA ARG A 606 9.15 -17.84 -0.99
C ARG A 606 8.44 -18.18 0.32
N GLU A 607 7.13 -18.11 0.29
CA GLU A 607 6.18 -18.22 1.39
C GLU A 607 5.43 -19.56 1.32
N ILE A 608 4.61 -19.84 2.34
CA ILE A 608 3.83 -21.08 2.44
C ILE A 608 2.42 -20.82 3.00
N CYS A 609 1.39 -21.33 2.34
CA CYS A 609 0.04 -21.44 2.89
C CYS A 609 -0.58 -22.82 2.63
N GLY A 610 -1.71 -23.11 3.27
CA GLY A 610 -2.49 -24.32 3.04
C GLY A 610 -3.36 -24.22 1.78
N LYS A 611 -3.44 -25.28 0.98
CA LYS A 611 -4.27 -25.25 -0.25
C LYS A 611 -5.78 -25.22 0.07
N GLU A 612 -6.21 -25.86 1.15
CA GLU A 612 -7.61 -25.90 1.56
C GLU A 612 -8.07 -24.51 2.01
N ASP A 613 -7.20 -23.72 2.65
CA ASP A 613 -7.52 -22.35 3.05
C ASP A 613 -7.82 -21.44 1.85
N VAL A 614 -7.19 -21.68 0.69
CA VAL A 614 -7.47 -20.95 -0.55
C VAL A 614 -8.90 -21.22 -1.03
N ASP A 615 -9.29 -22.49 -1.10
CA ASP A 615 -10.65 -22.86 -1.51
C ASP A 615 -11.70 -22.35 -0.52
N ILE A 616 -11.39 -22.38 0.79
CA ILE A 616 -12.27 -21.85 1.83
C ILE A 616 -12.41 -20.33 1.69
N ALA A 617 -11.31 -19.60 1.50
CA ALA A 617 -11.32 -18.14 1.33
C ALA A 617 -12.14 -17.72 0.11
N TYR A 618 -11.92 -18.37 -1.04
CA TYR A 618 -12.73 -18.14 -2.24
C TYR A 618 -14.21 -18.40 -2.01
N LYS A 619 -14.57 -19.54 -1.40
CA LYS A 619 -15.98 -19.87 -1.10
C LYS A 619 -16.59 -18.84 -0.15
N HIS A 620 -15.85 -18.37 0.83
CA HIS A 620 -16.31 -17.35 1.78
C HIS A 620 -16.56 -16.02 1.07
N PHE A 621 -15.64 -15.58 0.22
CA PHE A 621 -15.79 -14.34 -0.55
C PHE A 621 -16.96 -14.41 -1.54
N LYS A 622 -17.16 -15.55 -2.20
CA LYS A 622 -18.33 -15.76 -3.07
C LYS A 622 -19.64 -15.75 -2.26
N ALA A 623 -19.67 -16.44 -1.12
CA ALA A 623 -20.81 -16.44 -0.20
C ALA A 623 -21.15 -15.05 0.34
N PHE A 624 -20.13 -14.23 0.62
CA PHE A 624 -20.31 -12.83 1.03
C PHE A 624 -21.10 -12.06 -0.02
N TYR A 625 -20.70 -12.12 -1.30
CA TYR A 625 -21.44 -11.46 -2.37
C TYR A 625 -22.88 -11.96 -2.52
N GLN A 626 -23.14 -13.24 -2.28
CA GLN A 626 -24.46 -13.85 -2.50
C GLN A 626 -25.44 -13.64 -1.34
N THR A 627 -24.96 -13.54 -0.09
CA THR A 627 -25.83 -13.64 1.10
C THR A 627 -25.79 -12.42 2.01
N PHE A 628 -24.74 -11.59 1.97
CA PHE A 628 -24.50 -10.55 2.97
C PHE A 628 -25.67 -9.57 3.16
N SER A 629 -26.28 -9.04 2.09
CA SER A 629 -27.43 -8.12 2.20
C SER A 629 -28.62 -8.68 2.99
N SER A 630 -28.82 -10.01 2.99
CA SER A 630 -29.91 -10.64 3.73
C SER A 630 -29.63 -10.70 5.23
N ILE A 631 -28.35 -10.76 5.61
CA ILE A 631 -27.89 -10.81 7.00
C ILE A 631 -27.86 -9.39 7.56
N ASP A 632 -27.26 -8.46 6.82
CA ASP A 632 -27.04 -7.08 7.27
C ASP A 632 -28.35 -6.37 7.64
N ARG A 633 -29.42 -6.58 6.86
CA ARG A 633 -30.76 -6.04 7.12
C ARG A 633 -31.40 -6.52 8.44
N LYS A 634 -30.91 -7.61 9.03
CA LYS A 634 -31.44 -8.18 10.28
C LYS A 634 -30.78 -7.59 11.52
N LEU A 635 -29.67 -6.86 11.37
CA LEU A 635 -28.93 -6.30 12.47
C LEU A 635 -29.06 -4.77 12.48
N ASN A 636 -29.64 -4.24 13.55
CA ASN A 636 -29.64 -2.80 13.82
C ASN A 636 -28.83 -2.51 15.09
N VAL A 637 -27.77 -1.71 14.96
CA VAL A 637 -26.85 -1.35 16.05
C VAL A 637 -26.92 0.12 16.45
N ASP A 638 -27.54 0.97 15.62
CA ASP A 638 -27.69 2.40 15.83
C ASP A 638 -29.18 2.75 15.65
N GLN A 639 -29.90 2.98 16.76
CA GLN A 639 -31.31 3.42 16.77
C GLN A 639 -31.44 4.93 16.91
#